data_AF-A0A8W8HYL3-F1
#
_entry.id   AF-A0A8W8HYL3-F1
#
_cell.length_a   1.000
_cell.length_b   1.000
_cell.length_c   1.000
_cell.angle_alpha   90.00
_cell.angle_beta   90.00
_cell.angle_gamma   90.00
#
_symmetry.space_group_name_H-M   'P 1'
#
loop_
_entity.id
_entity.type
_entity.pdbx_description
1 polymer ?
#
loop_
_entity_poly.entity_id
_entity_poly.type
_entity_poly.pdbx_seq_one_letter_code
_entity_poly.pdbx_strand_id
1 'polypeptide(L)'
;MNPLFPVVNKSSLFPVCNNNETASNTSSDVKLDWLQNKSFPSLSYEAQQLQEQREDSVTDQKQEIIESSDETADNTDDKTESRKRKKKKKHKHKNKKKKSHKREASRSPSPPIKIKPKITENQGNKVFIEELPYLEPEDAFRIDRKANIHNWKYESLYKGHIAAFPNLYRTTLGGETCIRNHKHKEKEKTRRYFSRESKRLTSQAPMSHLLPNKDSHQIESNFIPLPPETRAGAKSSGEKGENVDIRERLMDDSTSHYVKGVGVVTEDQDVCLTETEQRLNKKTAEFNRRTREEPHNVDLWLEFLEFQDTVLRYPESEGHFKITKAAVLEKKIAIIKKAMESNQGNISLKLKYLQLCRGAMEADEVNKEMENLIFHNPTNISLWNQYLLFNQSRLATFSVSKMCKLYQKCITTLVKYQEGKLTTHTLPQNLSNDLLDIFVRLCSFLKQAGHKEKAVAAFQAMIELNMCCPERLKSAELTDKTIILESFWDSGLPRFGEEGARGWSFSMDNKDLLPTESENSEKDSSAEEEEQLILQQEKEKWEAWLQIETLRESVHWLPWKPNLTEGETMDDCEDIDRLVLFDDISHFLFCVPENMTSRLLIEFLNFLGFDNCQGIEMEQENGKLKQIFDIFRLEDFKRSHLLQERAFFHKFIGNTIQQGLLKFQGDFHTKLAIVWLRYQAQNEDSKKVECKKFKKTARNVLKDPTNRNSKATWLEYSRLLSSLGGQKDAIEVLEMAIPMLCTDNDSEKEYVPAFYRNLVENVLNFPVEANLFQLSKNHVSISTENVKKCVHILTCFCENCHSDLKNPDSTSAVSKLKSRRKMEEKLDLLLQDHEKDTSRSKEEWDSCLATSQCCALFEYVFSDLNLDSAFCVLNKVQCKVFNLMSSLTADSNQSVLNQKLERFLEQIFRFKIRIIHHHMCVHHSSLGPLRETVEAALEIFPDHVYFLHVFTELEKGSMVFGRLDRFFGHYIGRASSPVLTVFAVASLIRRQKQRTELSSADPEGVPSHAGSAGLMNKIRSYLERSLELPDLEHCSILWNMYLYCERSFGHSERASGLFYRSLQLCPWVKDLYLDGVKIFKNSKLEEITDLMLEKEIRLQIPLEEMDILQQ
;
A
#
# COMPACT_ATOMS: atom_id res chain seq x y z
N MET A 1 -78.94 1.77 -35.25
CA MET A 1 -78.91 0.79 -36.36
C MET A 1 -77.79 -0.21 -36.07
N ASN A 2 -77.94 -1.44 -36.55
CA ASN A 2 -76.87 -2.44 -36.68
C ASN A 2 -76.56 -2.60 -38.20
N PRO A 3 -75.54 -3.35 -38.65
CA PRO A 3 -74.54 -4.17 -37.93
C PRO A 3 -73.07 -3.73 -38.31
N LEU A 4 -71.93 -4.43 -38.12
CA LEU A 4 -71.55 -5.84 -37.88
C LEU A 4 -70.38 -6.00 -36.88
N PHE A 5 -70.33 -7.20 -36.26
CA PHE A 5 -69.39 -7.78 -35.26
C PHE A 5 -69.63 -9.33 -35.29
N PRO A 6 -69.18 -10.21 -34.36
CA PRO A 6 -68.18 -10.13 -33.26
C PRO A 6 -66.72 -10.29 -33.76
N VAL A 7 -65.72 -11.04 -33.24
CA VAL A 7 -65.53 -12.21 -32.33
C VAL A 7 -64.06 -12.20 -31.84
N VAL A 8 -63.61 -12.51 -30.61
CA VAL A 8 -64.18 -12.65 -29.23
C VAL A 8 -63.07 -12.16 -28.25
N ASN A 9 -62.96 -12.58 -26.97
CA ASN A 9 -62.00 -12.01 -25.99
C ASN A 9 -61.64 -12.95 -24.80
N LYS A 10 -60.54 -12.65 -24.09
CA LYS A 10 -60.29 -12.79 -22.61
C LYS A 10 -60.11 -14.15 -21.85
N SER A 11 -58.91 -14.27 -21.23
CA SER A 11 -58.63 -14.29 -19.75
C SER A 11 -58.61 -15.55 -18.84
N SER A 12 -57.80 -15.44 -17.76
CA SER A 12 -57.76 -16.23 -16.48
C SER A 12 -57.21 -17.68 -16.57
N LEU A 13 -56.76 -18.41 -15.53
CA LEU A 13 -56.06 -18.26 -14.22
C LEU A 13 -55.94 -19.72 -13.64
N PHE A 14 -55.14 -19.97 -12.58
CA PHE A 14 -54.75 -21.30 -12.03
C PHE A 14 -55.86 -22.34 -11.74
N PRO A 15 -55.58 -23.66 -11.89
CA PRO A 15 -55.13 -24.57 -10.79
C PRO A 15 -53.93 -25.48 -11.21
N VAL A 16 -53.16 -26.25 -10.40
CA VAL A 16 -53.16 -26.82 -9.01
C VAL A 16 -53.38 -28.35 -8.89
N CYS A 17 -52.25 -29.08 -8.73
CA CYS A 17 -51.93 -30.32 -7.96
C CYS A 17 -52.48 -31.76 -8.23
N ASN A 18 -51.55 -32.72 -8.03
CA ASN A 18 -51.66 -34.13 -7.56
C ASN A 18 -52.31 -35.22 -8.47
N ASN A 19 -51.89 -36.51 -8.48
CA ASN A 19 -51.31 -37.39 -7.44
C ASN A 19 -50.34 -38.50 -7.99
N ASN A 20 -49.78 -39.32 -7.07
CA ASN A 20 -48.94 -40.54 -7.21
C ASN A 20 -49.48 -41.60 -8.25
N GLU A 21 -48.76 -42.66 -8.69
CA GLU A 21 -47.90 -43.61 -7.93
C GLU A 21 -47.03 -44.58 -8.81
N THR A 22 -46.03 -45.24 -8.20
CA THR A 22 -45.28 -46.48 -8.59
C THR A 22 -44.63 -46.68 -10.00
N ALA A 23 -43.30 -46.51 -10.01
CA ALA A 23 -42.25 -47.43 -10.52
C ALA A 23 -42.45 -48.38 -11.74
N SER A 24 -41.56 -48.26 -12.74
CA SER A 24 -40.83 -49.40 -13.34
C SER A 24 -39.57 -48.94 -14.10
N ASN A 25 -38.61 -49.85 -14.33
CA ASN A 25 -37.34 -49.56 -15.00
C ASN A 25 -37.47 -49.57 -16.53
N THR A 26 -36.83 -48.64 -17.23
CA THR A 26 -36.11 -48.92 -18.49
C THR A 26 -35.11 -47.81 -18.81
N SER A 27 -33.84 -48.17 -19.01
CA SER A 27 -32.78 -47.24 -19.39
C SER A 27 -32.68 -47.12 -20.91
N SER A 28 -32.75 -45.90 -21.44
CA SER A 28 -32.38 -45.57 -22.82
C SER A 28 -31.55 -44.29 -22.82
N ASP A 29 -30.33 -44.35 -23.39
CA ASP A 29 -29.39 -43.23 -23.40
C ASP A 29 -29.89 -42.05 -24.23
N VAL A 30 -30.03 -40.89 -23.58
CA VAL A 30 -30.06 -39.57 -24.24
C VAL A 30 -29.04 -38.70 -23.53
N LYS A 31 -27.84 -38.59 -24.12
CA LYS A 31 -26.77 -37.74 -23.57
C LYS A 31 -27.09 -36.27 -23.82
N LEU A 32 -26.95 -35.46 -22.77
CA LEU A 32 -27.09 -34.01 -22.83
C LEU A 32 -25.73 -33.39 -23.17
N ASP A 33 -25.59 -32.91 -24.41
CA ASP A 33 -24.29 -32.54 -25.01
C ASP A 33 -23.66 -31.23 -24.49
N TRP A 34 -24.27 -30.57 -23.50
CA TRP A 34 -23.80 -29.29 -22.94
C TRP A 34 -22.76 -29.43 -21.82
N LEU A 35 -22.37 -30.66 -21.45
CA LEU A 35 -21.38 -30.94 -20.39
C LEU A 35 -19.96 -31.27 -20.90
N GLN A 36 -19.67 -31.10 -22.20
CA GLN A 36 -18.32 -31.30 -22.74
C GLN A 36 -17.54 -29.98 -22.87
N ASN A 37 -16.53 -29.81 -22.01
CA ASN A 37 -15.59 -28.69 -22.06
C ASN A 37 -14.61 -28.86 -23.24
N LYS A 38 -14.74 -28.02 -24.28
CA LYS A 38 -13.98 -28.09 -25.55
C LYS A 38 -12.55 -27.55 -25.49
N SER A 39 -11.88 -27.64 -24.34
CA SER A 39 -10.55 -27.04 -24.11
C SER A 39 -9.34 -27.91 -24.51
N PHE A 40 -9.55 -29.09 -25.09
CA PHE A 40 -8.46 -29.94 -25.60
C PHE A 40 -8.84 -30.64 -26.92
N PRO A 41 -8.00 -30.58 -27.97
CA PRO A 41 -8.20 -31.36 -29.19
C PRO A 41 -7.75 -32.81 -28.97
N SER A 42 -8.68 -33.75 -29.03
CA SER A 42 -8.39 -35.18 -29.07
C SER A 42 -7.87 -35.59 -30.46
N LEU A 43 -6.59 -35.93 -30.56
CA LEU A 43 -6.00 -36.51 -31.77
C LEU A 43 -6.72 -37.82 -32.15
N SER A 44 -7.37 -37.82 -33.32
CA SER A 44 -8.08 -38.97 -33.89
C SER A 44 -7.15 -40.01 -34.51
N TYR A 45 -7.67 -41.22 -34.65
CA TYR A 45 -6.96 -42.40 -35.15
C TYR A 45 -6.98 -42.44 -36.70
N GLU A 46 -6.30 -41.51 -37.37
CA GLU A 46 -6.24 -41.42 -38.85
C GLU A 46 -4.82 -41.65 -39.36
N ALA A 47 -4.34 -42.90 -39.25
CA ALA A 47 -3.07 -43.38 -39.80
C ALA A 47 -3.20 -44.76 -40.48
N GLN A 48 -4.40 -45.11 -40.94
CA GLN A 48 -4.70 -46.26 -41.77
C GLN A 48 -5.66 -45.83 -42.90
N GLN A 49 -5.57 -46.47 -44.06
CA GLN A 49 -6.35 -46.17 -45.28
C GLN A 49 -6.07 -44.80 -45.95
N LEU A 50 -4.83 -44.55 -46.39
CA LEU A 50 -4.60 -43.72 -47.59
C LEU A 50 -3.30 -44.02 -48.36
N GLN A 51 -2.76 -45.25 -48.26
CA GLN A 51 -1.60 -45.65 -49.08
C GLN A 51 -1.54 -47.16 -49.42
N GLU A 52 -2.69 -47.76 -49.77
CA GLU A 52 -2.70 -48.98 -50.58
C GLU A 52 -2.94 -48.63 -52.06
N GLN A 53 -2.30 -49.39 -52.96
CA GLN A 53 -2.50 -49.42 -54.42
C GLN A 53 -2.09 -48.18 -55.24
N ARG A 54 -0.78 -48.07 -55.49
CA ARG A 54 -0.16 -48.26 -56.83
C ARG A 54 1.36 -48.44 -56.64
N GLU A 55 1.92 -49.65 -56.79
CA GLU A 55 2.18 -50.37 -58.06
C GLU A 55 3.20 -49.62 -58.94
N ASP A 56 4.35 -50.19 -59.34
CA ASP A 56 5.02 -51.43 -58.90
C ASP A 56 6.51 -51.39 -59.35
N SER A 57 7.31 -52.42 -59.04
CA SER A 57 8.70 -52.69 -59.48
C SER A 57 9.85 -51.88 -58.82
N VAL A 58 11.11 -52.35 -58.75
CA VAL A 58 11.68 -53.67 -58.35
C VAL A 58 13.22 -53.51 -58.20
N THR A 59 13.83 -54.18 -57.21
CA THR A 59 15.29 -54.30 -56.92
C THR A 59 16.12 -53.00 -56.77
N ASP A 60 16.68 -52.63 -55.61
CA ASP A 60 17.56 -53.33 -54.64
C ASP A 60 19.07 -53.17 -54.93
N GLN A 61 19.72 -52.25 -54.20
CA GLN A 61 21.10 -52.41 -53.75
C GLN A 61 21.47 -51.49 -52.57
N LYS A 62 22.60 -51.83 -51.92
CA LYS A 62 23.14 -51.20 -50.71
C LYS A 62 23.88 -49.87 -50.99
N GLN A 63 24.41 -49.27 -49.91
CA GLN A 63 25.77 -48.68 -49.79
C GLN A 63 26.35 -48.00 -51.06
N GLU A 64 26.80 -46.75 -51.02
CA GLU A 64 27.33 -45.97 -49.89
C GLU A 64 27.63 -44.51 -50.33
N ILE A 65 28.31 -43.72 -49.46
CA ILE A 65 29.26 -42.65 -49.87
C ILE A 65 28.61 -41.39 -50.50
N ILE A 66 29.14 -40.16 -50.40
CA ILE A 66 29.97 -39.41 -49.43
C ILE A 66 29.73 -37.92 -49.80
N GLU A 67 29.98 -36.96 -48.91
CA GLU A 67 30.13 -35.55 -49.35
C GLU A 67 31.60 -35.13 -49.50
N SER A 68 31.85 -34.39 -50.59
CA SER A 68 32.93 -33.42 -50.85
C SER A 68 34.27 -33.84 -51.52
N SER A 69 34.65 -33.01 -52.50
CA SER A 69 35.98 -32.72 -53.07
C SER A 69 36.71 -33.77 -53.93
N ASP A 70 36.33 -33.80 -55.21
CA ASP A 70 37.15 -33.43 -56.39
C ASP A 70 38.60 -33.95 -56.60
N GLU A 71 38.71 -34.68 -57.72
CA GLU A 71 39.71 -34.57 -58.79
C GLU A 71 41.23 -34.85 -58.59
N THR A 72 41.71 -35.80 -59.43
CA THR A 72 43.10 -35.99 -59.94
C THR A 72 44.20 -36.46 -58.97
N ALA A 73 45.14 -37.33 -59.37
CA ALA A 73 45.22 -38.24 -60.53
C ALA A 73 46.30 -39.35 -60.30
N ASP A 74 46.38 -40.28 -61.25
CA ASP A 74 47.51 -41.19 -61.55
C ASP A 74 47.99 -42.26 -60.55
N ASN A 75 47.35 -43.43 -60.69
CA ASN A 75 47.89 -44.61 -61.40
C ASN A 75 49.01 -45.53 -60.83
N THR A 76 48.69 -46.84 -60.94
CA THR A 76 49.53 -48.00 -61.33
C THR A 76 50.65 -48.53 -60.41
N ASP A 77 50.27 -49.58 -59.67
CA ASP A 77 50.73 -50.97 -59.87
C ASP A 77 52.05 -51.58 -59.34
N ASP A 78 51.89 -52.89 -59.12
CA ASP A 78 52.82 -54.03 -59.12
C ASP A 78 53.97 -54.23 -58.11
N LYS A 79 53.63 -55.08 -57.13
CA LYS A 79 54.14 -56.46 -56.96
C LYS A 79 55.65 -56.75 -56.76
N THR A 80 55.84 -57.65 -55.80
CA THR A 80 56.80 -58.80 -55.78
C THR A 80 58.27 -58.64 -55.37
N GLU A 81 58.60 -59.37 -54.31
CA GLU A 81 59.72 -60.33 -54.21
C GLU A 81 61.21 -59.86 -54.20
N SER A 82 61.64 -59.48 -52.98
CA SER A 82 62.46 -60.37 -52.13
C SER A 82 63.99 -60.18 -51.96
N ARG A 83 64.47 -60.77 -50.84
CA ARG A 83 65.80 -61.41 -50.62
C ARG A 83 67.09 -60.56 -50.41
N LYS A 84 67.46 -60.50 -49.11
CA LYS A 84 68.77 -60.88 -48.49
C LYS A 84 69.83 -59.80 -48.12
N ARG A 85 69.86 -59.52 -46.80
CA ARG A 85 71.04 -59.63 -45.88
C ARG A 85 72.35 -58.82 -46.15
N LYS A 86 72.66 -57.89 -45.22
CA LYS A 86 73.79 -57.90 -44.25
C LYS A 86 73.61 -56.70 -43.27
N LYS A 87 73.68 -56.84 -41.93
CA LYS A 87 74.88 -56.75 -41.04
C LYS A 87 75.66 -55.42 -41.19
N LYS A 88 76.07 -54.67 -40.14
CA LYS A 88 76.42 -55.10 -38.75
C LYS A 88 76.72 -53.89 -37.80
N LYS A 89 76.15 -53.84 -36.57
CA LYS A 89 76.71 -53.21 -35.32
C LYS A 89 77.02 -51.68 -35.38
N LYS A 90 77.28 -50.87 -34.33
CA LYS A 90 77.67 -51.06 -32.90
C LYS A 90 76.48 -51.13 -31.90
N HIS A 91 76.58 -50.50 -30.72
CA HIS A 91 76.32 -51.21 -29.46
C HIS A 91 76.16 -50.36 -28.17
N LYS A 92 75.26 -50.81 -27.26
CA LYS A 92 75.35 -50.82 -25.76
C LYS A 92 75.09 -49.51 -24.96
N HIS A 93 74.66 -49.53 -23.68
CA HIS A 93 74.27 -50.62 -22.73
C HIS A 93 73.08 -50.14 -21.84
N LYS A 94 72.04 -50.97 -21.55
CA LYS A 94 71.82 -51.85 -20.34
C LYS A 94 71.79 -51.10 -18.99
N ASN A 95 70.98 -51.45 -17.98
CA ASN A 95 70.20 -52.68 -17.65
C ASN A 95 69.04 -52.31 -16.67
N LYS A 96 67.79 -52.85 -16.74
CA LYS A 96 67.25 -54.17 -16.27
C LYS A 96 67.06 -54.34 -14.74
N LYS A 97 66.06 -55.08 -14.20
CA LYS A 97 64.75 -55.66 -14.69
C LYS A 97 64.08 -56.48 -13.54
N LYS A 98 62.87 -57.05 -13.80
CA LYS A 98 62.18 -58.23 -13.16
C LYS A 98 61.29 -57.92 -11.93
N LYS A 99 60.22 -58.67 -11.62
CA LYS A 99 59.58 -59.92 -12.17
C LYS A 99 58.06 -59.92 -11.76
N SER A 100 57.06 -60.16 -12.63
CA SER A 100 56.39 -61.45 -13.00
C SER A 100 55.42 -62.05 -11.93
N HIS A 101 54.28 -62.72 -12.20
CA HIS A 101 53.89 -63.57 -13.36
C HIS A 101 52.34 -63.81 -13.49
N LYS A 102 51.87 -64.04 -14.74
CA LYS A 102 50.72 -64.90 -15.18
C LYS A 102 49.27 -64.49 -14.76
N ARG A 103 48.18 -64.92 -15.43
CA ARG A 103 47.98 -65.86 -16.58
C ARG A 103 46.76 -65.45 -17.45
N GLU A 104 46.57 -66.07 -18.63
CA GLU A 104 45.44 -65.80 -19.55
C GLU A 104 44.13 -66.57 -19.25
N ALA A 105 43.00 -66.04 -19.72
CA ALA A 105 41.75 -66.74 -20.07
C ALA A 105 40.93 -65.90 -21.10
N SER A 106 39.86 -66.44 -21.71
CA SER A 106 39.31 -65.91 -22.97
C SER A 106 37.77 -65.88 -23.11
N ARG A 107 37.27 -64.91 -23.91
CA ARG A 107 35.96 -64.86 -24.63
C ARG A 107 34.65 -64.90 -23.82
N SER A 108 33.85 -63.85 -23.95
CA SER A 108 32.42 -63.87 -24.35
C SER A 108 31.91 -62.45 -24.66
N PRO A 109 30.83 -62.25 -25.44
CA PRO A 109 30.54 -60.96 -26.08
C PRO A 109 29.81 -59.96 -25.17
N SER A 110 30.02 -58.67 -25.44
CA SER A 110 29.26 -57.57 -24.83
C SER A 110 27.84 -57.51 -25.41
N PRO A 111 26.78 -57.40 -24.58
CA PRO A 111 25.42 -57.13 -25.05
C PRO A 111 25.31 -55.77 -25.78
N PRO A 112 24.33 -55.58 -26.67
CA PRO A 112 24.21 -54.38 -27.48
C PRO A 112 23.83 -53.15 -26.64
N ILE A 113 24.46 -52.02 -26.95
CA ILE A 113 24.07 -50.71 -26.42
C ILE A 113 22.71 -50.34 -27.03
N LYS A 114 21.63 -50.32 -26.23
CA LYS A 114 20.41 -49.61 -26.62
C LYS A 114 20.73 -48.13 -26.76
N ILE A 115 20.62 -47.60 -27.98
CA ILE A 115 20.70 -46.17 -28.24
C ILE A 115 19.45 -45.51 -27.63
N LYS A 116 19.55 -44.97 -26.40
CA LYS A 116 18.54 -44.00 -25.92
C LYS A 116 18.71 -42.71 -26.76
N PRO A 117 17.62 -42.07 -27.22
CA PRO A 117 17.70 -40.89 -28.10
C PRO A 117 18.35 -39.70 -27.39
N LYS A 118 18.88 -38.75 -28.16
CA LYS A 118 19.25 -37.43 -27.63
C LYS A 118 18.00 -36.76 -27.08
N ILE A 119 18.02 -36.34 -25.82
CA ILE A 119 17.05 -35.40 -25.29
C ILE A 119 17.36 -34.06 -25.95
N THR A 120 16.48 -33.60 -26.83
CA THR A 120 16.52 -32.25 -27.40
C THR A 120 16.13 -31.22 -26.35
N GLU A 121 16.70 -30.02 -26.46
CA GLU A 121 16.47 -28.93 -25.53
C GLU A 121 15.00 -28.43 -25.58
N ASN A 122 14.57 -27.73 -24.52
CA ASN A 122 13.20 -27.26 -24.24
C ASN A 122 12.19 -28.29 -23.67
N GLN A 123 12.30 -28.58 -22.37
CA GLN A 123 11.20 -29.08 -21.53
C GLN A 123 11.11 -28.31 -20.18
N GLY A 124 11.23 -26.98 -20.23
CA GLY A 124 11.34 -26.12 -19.04
C GLY A 124 10.07 -25.92 -18.19
N ASN A 125 8.90 -26.36 -18.67
CA ASN A 125 7.59 -26.10 -18.05
C ASN A 125 6.93 -27.38 -17.48
N LYS A 126 7.72 -28.32 -16.94
CA LYS A 126 7.22 -29.51 -16.23
C LYS A 126 7.84 -29.58 -14.84
N VAL A 127 7.02 -29.88 -13.84
CA VAL A 127 7.36 -29.77 -12.41
C VAL A 127 7.35 -31.13 -11.73
N PHE A 128 6.56 -32.08 -12.23
CA PHE A 128 6.42 -33.41 -11.65
C PHE A 128 7.04 -34.49 -12.54
N ILE A 129 7.55 -35.57 -11.93
CA ILE A 129 8.30 -36.62 -12.65
C ILE A 129 7.35 -37.44 -13.55
N GLU A 130 6.10 -37.61 -13.11
CA GLU A 130 5.02 -38.28 -13.86
C GLU A 130 4.69 -37.58 -15.19
N GLU A 131 5.02 -36.29 -15.33
CA GLU A 131 4.79 -35.53 -16.57
C GLU A 131 5.82 -35.88 -17.67
N LEU A 132 6.85 -36.68 -17.38
CA LEU A 132 7.91 -37.09 -18.30
C LEU A 132 7.66 -38.52 -18.80
N PRO A 133 7.02 -38.73 -19.98
CA PRO A 133 6.53 -40.05 -20.43
C PRO A 133 7.61 -41.10 -20.77
N TYR A 134 8.89 -40.81 -20.49
CA TYR A 134 10.05 -41.67 -20.75
C TYR A 134 11.04 -41.75 -19.57
N LEU A 135 10.65 -41.30 -18.37
CA LEU A 135 11.48 -41.33 -17.16
C LEU A 135 10.71 -42.00 -16.01
N GLU A 136 10.99 -43.29 -15.77
CA GLU A 136 10.43 -44.00 -14.61
C GLU A 136 11.10 -43.53 -13.29
N PRO A 137 10.40 -43.53 -12.15
CA PRO A 137 10.87 -42.90 -10.90
C PRO A 137 12.24 -43.41 -10.40
N GLU A 138 12.55 -44.68 -10.64
CA GLU A 138 13.82 -45.31 -10.30
C GLU A 138 15.01 -44.77 -11.10
N ASP A 139 14.78 -44.25 -12.31
CA ASP A 139 15.83 -43.71 -13.20
C ASP A 139 16.08 -42.21 -12.95
N ALA A 140 15.17 -41.52 -12.24
CA ALA A 140 15.19 -40.08 -11.97
C ALA A 140 16.24 -39.64 -10.94
N PHE A 141 16.52 -40.44 -9.90
CA PHE A 141 17.45 -40.09 -8.82
C PHE A 141 18.78 -40.85 -8.92
N ARG A 142 19.83 -40.17 -9.39
CA ARG A 142 21.17 -40.77 -9.56
C ARG A 142 22.23 -40.07 -8.72
N ILE A 143 22.64 -40.73 -7.63
CA ILE A 143 23.77 -40.29 -6.78
C ILE A 143 25.08 -40.59 -7.52
N ASP A 144 25.74 -39.58 -8.09
CA ASP A 144 27.08 -39.76 -8.65
C ASP A 144 28.11 -40.00 -7.52
N ARG A 145 28.53 -41.27 -7.39
CA ARG A 145 29.56 -41.70 -6.43
C ARG A 145 30.99 -41.56 -6.99
N LYS A 146 31.19 -41.00 -8.19
CA LYS A 146 32.52 -40.76 -8.77
C LYS A 146 32.99 -39.33 -8.49
N ALA A 147 34.14 -39.21 -7.85
CA ALA A 147 34.81 -37.92 -7.75
C ALA A 147 35.15 -37.39 -9.17
N ASN A 148 34.76 -36.15 -9.48
CA ASN A 148 35.00 -35.56 -10.79
C ASN A 148 36.50 -35.57 -11.13
N ILE A 149 36.86 -36.34 -12.15
CA ILE A 149 38.24 -36.67 -12.51
C ILE A 149 39.04 -35.41 -12.89
N HIS A 150 38.39 -34.37 -13.42
CA HIS A 150 39.05 -33.12 -13.78
C HIS A 150 39.47 -32.32 -12.54
N ASN A 151 38.64 -32.29 -11.49
CA ASN A 151 38.98 -31.64 -10.22
C ASN A 151 40.18 -32.34 -9.53
N TRP A 152 40.30 -33.66 -9.69
CA TRP A 152 41.45 -34.43 -9.19
C TRP A 152 42.70 -34.18 -10.04
N LYS A 153 42.55 -34.11 -11.38
CA LYS A 153 43.67 -33.92 -12.32
C LYS A 153 44.33 -32.54 -12.25
N TYR A 154 43.59 -31.51 -11.85
CA TYR A 154 44.08 -30.12 -11.87
C TYR A 154 44.19 -29.45 -10.48
N GLU A 155 43.92 -30.16 -9.38
CA GLU A 155 43.81 -29.63 -7.99
C GLU A 155 42.80 -28.47 -7.78
N SER A 156 42.12 -27.98 -8.83
CA SER A 156 41.12 -26.91 -8.79
C SER A 156 39.86 -27.25 -9.58
N LEU A 157 38.81 -26.46 -9.36
CA LEU A 157 37.65 -26.43 -10.26
C LEU A 157 38.06 -25.89 -11.64
N TYR A 158 37.32 -26.29 -12.68
CA TYR A 158 37.47 -25.75 -14.02
C TYR A 158 37.11 -24.25 -14.07
N LYS A 159 37.89 -23.44 -14.80
CA LYS A 159 37.77 -21.96 -14.77
C LYS A 159 36.37 -21.47 -15.14
N GLY A 160 35.68 -22.13 -16.08
CA GLY A 160 34.31 -21.78 -16.48
C GLY A 160 33.21 -22.14 -15.47
N HIS A 161 33.52 -22.91 -14.41
CA HIS A 161 32.59 -23.26 -13.33
C HIS A 161 32.87 -22.47 -12.04
N ILE A 162 33.67 -21.39 -12.13
CA ILE A 162 33.92 -20.47 -11.02
C ILE A 162 33.17 -19.18 -11.35
N ALA A 163 32.22 -18.78 -10.49
CA ALA A 163 31.48 -17.53 -10.65
C ALA A 163 32.45 -16.33 -10.63
N ALA A 164 32.56 -15.64 -11.76
CA ALA A 164 33.45 -14.51 -11.94
C ALA A 164 32.77 -13.22 -11.48
N PHE A 165 32.95 -12.87 -10.20
CA PHE A 165 32.54 -11.56 -9.69
C PHE A 165 33.55 -10.48 -10.14
N PRO A 166 33.14 -9.43 -10.87
CA PRO A 166 34.01 -8.31 -11.21
C PRO A 166 34.27 -7.46 -9.96
N ASN A 167 35.35 -7.76 -9.23
CA ASN A 167 35.85 -6.95 -8.12
C ASN A 167 36.43 -5.64 -8.64
N LEU A 168 35.56 -4.66 -8.91
CA LEU A 168 35.93 -3.33 -9.41
C LEU A 168 36.85 -2.54 -8.45
N TYR A 169 36.82 -2.83 -7.15
CA TYR A 169 37.68 -2.21 -6.15
C TYR A 169 38.27 -3.24 -5.18
N ARG A 170 39.53 -3.04 -4.77
CA ARG A 170 40.27 -3.96 -3.89
C ARG A 170 40.77 -3.29 -2.61
N THR A 171 39.84 -2.75 -1.85
CA THR A 171 40.06 -2.20 -0.51
C THR A 171 39.18 -2.92 0.51
N THR A 172 39.78 -3.40 1.59
CA THR A 172 39.05 -3.93 2.77
C THR A 172 38.77 -2.79 3.74
N LEU A 173 37.57 -2.78 4.35
CA LEU A 173 37.24 -1.81 5.40
C LEU A 173 38.26 -1.89 6.56
N GLY A 174 38.69 -0.73 7.06
CA GLY A 174 39.38 -0.61 8.35
C GLY A 174 40.87 -0.97 8.40
N GLY A 175 41.62 -0.95 7.28
CA GLY A 175 43.05 -1.24 7.27
C GLY A 175 43.90 -0.25 6.45
N GLU A 176 45.10 0.06 6.94
CA GLU A 176 46.04 0.99 6.31
C GLU A 176 46.62 0.48 4.96
N THR A 177 47.00 1.41 4.09
CA THR A 177 47.34 1.18 2.68
C THR A 177 48.74 0.58 2.45
N CYS A 178 48.88 -0.72 2.72
CA CYS A 178 50.10 -1.47 2.41
C CYS A 178 50.26 -1.79 0.89
N ILE A 179 50.89 -0.90 0.13
CA ILE A 179 51.37 -1.21 -1.24
C ILE A 179 52.47 -2.28 -1.16
N ARG A 180 52.15 -3.53 -1.50
CA ARG A 180 53.11 -4.65 -1.42
C ARG A 180 53.60 -5.07 -2.80
N ASN A 181 54.74 -4.51 -3.21
CA ASN A 181 55.42 -4.82 -4.47
C ASN A 181 55.64 -6.32 -4.68
N HIS A 182 55.37 -6.80 -5.90
CA HIS A 182 55.58 -8.19 -6.28
C HIS A 182 57.08 -8.54 -6.35
N LYS A 183 57.57 -9.29 -5.35
CA LYS A 183 58.71 -10.21 -5.51
C LYS A 183 58.33 -11.59 -4.99
N HIS A 184 58.84 -12.63 -5.63
CA HIS A 184 58.47 -14.01 -5.32
C HIS A 184 58.87 -14.39 -3.87
N LYS A 185 57.87 -14.78 -3.09
CA LYS A 185 58.03 -15.80 -2.05
C LYS A 185 57.08 -16.96 -2.38
N GLU A 186 57.52 -18.17 -2.09
CA GLU A 186 56.74 -19.38 -2.34
C GLU A 186 55.45 -19.33 -1.50
N LYS A 187 54.32 -19.74 -2.10
CA LYS A 187 53.05 -19.82 -1.38
C LYS A 187 53.05 -21.08 -0.52
N GLU A 188 53.31 -20.90 0.77
CA GLU A 188 52.95 -21.88 1.78
C GLU A 188 51.45 -22.22 1.63
N LYS A 189 51.12 -23.48 1.30
CA LYS A 189 49.74 -23.89 0.98
C LYS A 189 48.87 -23.74 2.24
N THR A 190 48.00 -22.72 2.29
CA THR A 190 47.01 -22.54 3.35
C THR A 190 46.12 -23.78 3.45
N ARG A 191 46.25 -24.53 4.55
CA ARG A 191 45.63 -25.84 4.72
C ARG A 191 44.13 -25.66 4.96
N ARG A 192 43.30 -26.31 4.12
CA ARG A 192 41.81 -26.29 4.26
C ARG A 192 41.40 -26.81 5.64
N TYR A 193 40.38 -26.19 6.24
CA TYR A 193 39.97 -26.44 7.64
C TYR A 193 39.60 -27.90 7.95
N PHE A 194 39.14 -28.67 6.96
CA PHE A 194 38.88 -30.11 7.08
C PHE A 194 40.10 -31.03 6.87
N SER A 195 41.33 -30.48 6.74
CA SER A 195 42.55 -31.28 6.63
C SER A 195 42.80 -32.12 7.89
N ARG A 196 43.53 -33.23 7.76
CA ARG A 196 43.73 -34.20 8.87
C ARG A 196 44.57 -33.64 10.03
N GLU A 197 45.38 -32.61 9.78
CA GLU A 197 46.11 -31.87 10.82
C GLU A 197 45.27 -30.71 11.38
N SER A 198 44.51 -29.99 10.56
CA SER A 198 43.55 -28.97 11.03
C SER A 198 42.50 -29.59 11.98
N LYS A 199 42.00 -30.79 11.65
CA LYS A 199 41.10 -31.55 12.53
C LYS A 199 41.78 -32.06 13.81
N ARG A 200 43.10 -32.29 13.79
CA ARG A 200 43.84 -32.61 15.02
C ARG A 200 43.93 -31.40 15.95
N LEU A 201 44.22 -30.23 15.38
CA LEU A 201 44.25 -28.95 16.12
C LEU A 201 42.89 -28.63 16.75
N THR A 202 41.77 -28.77 16.02
CA THR A 202 40.44 -28.58 16.64
C THR A 202 40.04 -29.69 17.60
N SER A 203 40.55 -30.92 17.48
CA SER A 203 40.35 -31.98 18.48
C SER A 203 41.23 -31.86 19.74
N GLN A 204 42.16 -30.89 19.76
CA GLN A 204 43.09 -30.65 20.87
C GLN A 204 42.91 -29.25 21.50
N ALA A 205 41.93 -28.47 21.03
CA ALA A 205 41.50 -27.24 21.69
C ALA A 205 40.53 -27.57 22.86
N PRO A 206 40.66 -26.92 24.02
CA PRO A 206 39.77 -27.17 25.15
C PRO A 206 38.34 -26.67 24.85
N MET A 207 37.36 -27.58 24.97
CA MET A 207 35.92 -27.31 24.82
C MET A 207 35.34 -26.65 26.09
N SER A 208 35.82 -25.44 26.43
CA SER A 208 35.51 -24.79 27.73
C SER A 208 34.85 -23.41 27.66
N HIS A 209 34.40 -22.94 26.48
CA HIS A 209 33.88 -21.56 26.31
C HIS A 209 32.61 -21.43 25.44
N LEU A 210 31.84 -22.49 25.18
CA LEU A 210 30.60 -22.43 24.38
C LEU A 210 29.36 -23.10 25.00
N LEU A 211 29.38 -23.42 26.29
CA LEU A 211 28.17 -23.70 27.08
C LEU A 211 28.33 -23.13 28.50
N PRO A 212 27.39 -22.33 29.02
CA PRO A 212 27.22 -22.14 30.46
C PRO A 212 26.74 -23.46 31.09
N ASN A 213 27.33 -23.85 32.22
CA ASN A 213 27.02 -25.13 32.83
C ASN A 213 25.63 -25.11 33.51
N LYS A 214 24.87 -26.20 33.35
CA LYS A 214 23.77 -26.57 34.26
C LYS A 214 24.04 -27.97 34.76
N ASP A 215 24.68 -28.06 35.93
CA ASP A 215 24.90 -29.32 36.61
C ASP A 215 23.57 -29.94 37.09
N SER A 216 23.45 -31.27 36.95
CA SER A 216 22.75 -32.21 37.85
C SER A 216 21.31 -31.90 38.35
N HIS A 217 20.30 -32.77 38.26
CA HIS A 217 20.16 -34.17 37.81
C HIS A 217 18.82 -34.29 37.03
N GLN A 218 18.39 -35.41 36.44
CA GLN A 218 18.91 -36.79 36.34
C GLN A 218 18.97 -37.23 34.86
N ILE A 219 19.59 -38.39 34.60
CA ILE A 219 19.35 -39.17 33.37
C ILE A 219 19.14 -40.63 33.79
N GLU A 220 17.94 -41.16 33.54
CA GLU A 220 17.77 -42.59 33.22
C GLU A 220 17.01 -42.69 31.90
N SER A 221 17.17 -43.83 31.24
CA SER A 221 16.92 -44.03 29.81
C SER A 221 15.51 -43.67 29.31
N ASN A 222 15.45 -43.06 28.12
CA ASN A 222 14.61 -43.62 27.07
C ASN A 222 15.24 -43.43 25.67
N PHE A 223 15.34 -44.55 24.96
CA PHE A 223 15.86 -44.68 23.60
C PHE A 223 14.71 -44.48 22.61
N ILE A 224 14.93 -43.75 21.51
CA ILE A 224 13.92 -43.63 20.45
C ILE A 224 14.12 -44.80 19.47
N PRO A 225 13.21 -45.79 19.41
CA PRO A 225 13.27 -46.81 18.37
C PRO A 225 12.83 -46.22 17.03
N LEU A 226 13.63 -46.44 15.99
CA LEU A 226 13.15 -46.25 14.62
C LEU A 226 12.09 -47.33 14.33
N PRO A 227 10.93 -46.99 13.75
CA PRO A 227 9.90 -47.98 13.44
C PRO A 227 10.41 -48.96 12.37
N PRO A 228 10.19 -50.28 12.53
CA PRO A 228 10.59 -51.26 11.54
C PRO A 228 9.70 -51.19 10.29
N GLU A 229 10.27 -51.45 9.13
CA GLU A 229 9.58 -51.44 7.82
C GLU A 229 8.44 -52.48 7.76
N THR A 230 7.21 -52.07 8.08
CA THR A 230 6.02 -52.90 7.90
C THR A 230 5.58 -52.90 6.43
N ARG A 231 5.70 -54.09 5.82
CA ARG A 231 5.32 -54.34 4.41
C ARG A 231 3.88 -53.89 4.12
N ALA A 232 3.68 -53.25 2.96
CA ALA A 232 2.36 -53.11 2.37
C ALA A 232 1.72 -54.49 2.14
N GLY A 233 0.52 -54.73 2.69
CA GLY A 233 -0.10 -56.06 2.60
C GLY A 233 -1.26 -56.38 3.53
N ALA A 234 -2.15 -55.43 3.85
CA ALA A 234 -3.41 -55.73 4.54
C ALA A 234 -4.58 -55.04 3.82
N LYS A 235 -5.63 -55.80 3.47
CA LYS A 235 -6.86 -55.26 2.89
C LYS A 235 -7.84 -54.96 4.03
N SER A 236 -8.22 -53.71 4.22
CA SER A 236 -9.44 -53.40 4.96
C SER A 236 -10.65 -53.81 4.12
N SER A 237 -11.50 -54.66 4.67
CA SER A 237 -12.83 -54.95 4.10
C SER A 237 -13.68 -53.68 4.13
N GLY A 238 -14.37 -53.38 3.03
CA GLY A 238 -15.21 -52.20 2.95
C GLY A 238 -16.54 -52.40 3.67
N GLU A 239 -16.84 -51.55 4.64
CA GLU A 239 -18.21 -51.30 5.09
C GLU A 239 -18.71 -49.98 4.49
N LYS A 240 -19.98 -49.98 4.04
CA LYS A 240 -20.62 -48.78 3.49
C LYS A 240 -21.16 -47.91 4.62
N GLY A 241 -20.30 -47.06 5.18
CA GLY A 241 -20.74 -45.97 6.04
C GLY A 241 -21.64 -44.98 5.28
N GLU A 242 -22.65 -44.45 5.97
CA GLU A 242 -23.70 -43.60 5.40
C GLU A 242 -23.23 -42.15 5.14
N ASN A 243 -24.14 -41.30 4.67
CA ASN A 243 -23.92 -39.85 4.47
C ASN A 243 -23.74 -39.11 5.82
N VAL A 244 -22.56 -39.24 6.41
CA VAL A 244 -22.10 -38.40 7.53
C VAL A 244 -21.70 -37.03 6.97
N ASP A 245 -22.24 -35.94 7.54
CA ASP A 245 -21.89 -34.56 7.16
C ASP A 245 -20.37 -34.35 7.31
N ILE A 246 -19.75 -33.76 6.29
CA ILE A 246 -18.32 -33.42 6.25
C ILE A 246 -17.93 -32.56 7.46
N ARG A 247 -18.87 -31.76 7.99
CA ARG A 247 -18.70 -30.94 9.20
C ARG A 247 -18.39 -31.75 10.46
N GLU A 248 -18.96 -32.94 10.62
CA GLU A 248 -18.74 -33.75 11.84
C GLU A 248 -17.34 -34.34 11.88
N ARG A 249 -16.80 -34.78 10.73
CA ARG A 249 -15.45 -35.34 10.61
C ARG A 249 -14.31 -34.33 10.72
N LEU A 250 -14.62 -33.02 10.80
CA LEU A 250 -13.63 -31.95 10.75
C LEU A 250 -13.42 -31.22 12.07
N MET A 251 -14.30 -31.42 13.04
CA MET A 251 -14.10 -31.00 14.42
C MET A 251 -13.36 -32.11 15.17
N ASP A 252 -12.49 -31.76 16.13
CA ASP A 252 -12.14 -32.75 17.17
C ASP A 252 -13.40 -33.07 17.98
N ASP A 253 -13.48 -34.27 18.57
CA ASP A 253 -14.70 -34.72 19.26
C ASP A 253 -15.08 -33.77 20.40
N SER A 254 -14.10 -33.19 21.10
CA SER A 254 -14.33 -32.20 22.14
C SER A 254 -15.08 -30.96 21.62
N THR A 255 -14.75 -30.50 20.41
CA THR A 255 -15.38 -29.37 19.72
C THR A 255 -16.72 -29.77 19.10
N SER A 256 -16.84 -30.98 18.54
CA SER A 256 -18.11 -31.54 18.03
C SER A 256 -19.16 -31.63 19.13
N HIS A 257 -18.82 -32.22 20.28
CA HIS A 257 -19.67 -32.26 21.46
C HIS A 257 -19.93 -30.86 22.04
N TYR A 258 -18.92 -29.97 22.05
CA TYR A 258 -19.08 -28.58 22.50
C TYR A 258 -20.10 -27.79 21.67
N VAL A 259 -20.10 -27.92 20.34
CA VAL A 259 -21.08 -27.25 19.46
C VAL A 259 -22.48 -27.84 19.66
N LYS A 260 -22.59 -29.16 19.81
CA LYS A 260 -23.86 -29.86 20.07
C LYS A 260 -24.41 -29.68 21.50
N GLY A 261 -23.70 -28.97 22.38
CA GLY A 261 -24.10 -28.81 23.80
C GLY A 261 -23.96 -30.08 24.65
N VAL A 262 -23.32 -31.12 24.14
CA VAL A 262 -23.16 -32.41 24.81
C VAL A 262 -21.94 -32.35 25.75
N GLY A 263 -22.04 -33.02 26.91
CA GLY A 263 -20.90 -33.23 27.80
C GLY A 263 -19.81 -34.06 27.12
N VAL A 264 -18.54 -33.81 27.42
CA VAL A 264 -17.44 -34.60 26.85
C VAL A 264 -17.52 -36.01 27.42
N VAL A 265 -17.74 -37.00 26.54
CA VAL A 265 -17.44 -38.40 26.82
C VAL A 265 -16.01 -38.64 26.38
N THR A 266 -15.15 -39.07 27.29
CA THR A 266 -13.76 -39.42 26.98
C THR A 266 -13.70 -40.87 26.50
N GLU A 267 -13.82 -41.08 25.19
CA GLU A 267 -13.38 -42.33 24.56
C GLU A 267 -11.96 -42.12 24.02
N ASP A 268 -10.98 -42.70 24.71
CA ASP A 268 -9.55 -42.56 24.37
C ASP A 268 -9.22 -43.37 23.09
N GLN A 269 -9.35 -42.73 21.93
CA GLN A 269 -8.75 -43.23 20.69
C GLN A 269 -7.28 -42.78 20.62
N ASP A 270 -6.35 -43.73 20.71
CA ASP A 270 -4.89 -43.53 20.58
C ASP A 270 -4.49 -43.08 19.15
N VAL A 271 -4.78 -41.83 18.82
CA VAL A 271 -4.28 -41.17 17.61
C VAL A 271 -2.87 -40.64 17.88
N CYS A 272 -1.91 -41.03 17.04
CA CYS A 272 -0.50 -40.62 17.17
C CYS A 272 -0.29 -39.15 16.75
N LEU A 273 -0.68 -38.21 17.62
CA LEU A 273 -0.53 -36.76 17.41
C LEU A 273 0.86 -36.27 17.79
N THR A 274 1.42 -35.36 16.99
CA THR A 274 2.70 -34.68 17.27
C THR A 274 2.64 -33.83 18.54
N GLU A 275 3.80 -33.56 19.16
CA GLU A 275 3.89 -32.68 20.34
C GLU A 275 3.25 -31.29 20.09
N THR A 276 3.38 -30.78 18.85
CA THR A 276 2.78 -29.53 18.42
C THR A 276 1.26 -29.59 18.30
N GLU A 277 0.69 -30.66 17.72
CA GLU A 277 -0.77 -30.84 17.66
C GLU A 277 -1.36 -31.05 19.06
N GLN A 278 -0.70 -31.85 19.91
CA GLN A 278 -1.11 -32.00 21.30
C GLN A 278 -1.12 -30.66 22.05
N ARG A 279 -0.13 -29.79 21.83
CA ARG A 279 -0.07 -28.43 22.41
C ARG A 279 -1.19 -27.54 21.85
N LEU A 280 -1.51 -27.67 20.58
CA LEU A 280 -2.57 -26.92 19.90
C LEU A 280 -3.95 -27.33 20.43
N ASN A 281 -4.23 -28.64 20.47
CA ASN A 281 -5.48 -29.22 20.98
C ASN A 281 -5.67 -28.93 22.48
N LYS A 282 -4.60 -28.99 23.29
CA LYS A 282 -4.65 -28.56 24.71
C LYS A 282 -5.05 -27.08 24.84
N LYS A 283 -4.60 -26.20 23.93
CA LYS A 283 -5.02 -24.79 23.94
C LYS A 283 -6.45 -24.59 23.40
N THR A 284 -6.90 -25.38 22.41
CA THR A 284 -8.30 -25.42 21.96
C THR A 284 -9.23 -25.85 23.10
N ALA A 285 -8.88 -26.92 23.81
CA ALA A 285 -9.61 -27.40 24.98
C ALA A 285 -9.66 -26.36 26.11
N GLU A 286 -8.57 -25.61 26.34
CA GLU A 286 -8.52 -24.53 27.32
C GLU A 286 -9.46 -23.36 26.96
N PHE A 287 -9.52 -22.94 25.69
CA PHE A 287 -10.53 -21.96 25.24
C PHE A 287 -11.96 -22.51 25.34
N ASN A 288 -12.18 -23.77 24.95
CA ASN A 288 -13.48 -24.45 25.12
C ASN A 288 -13.90 -24.62 26.60
N ARG A 289 -12.94 -24.62 27.53
CA ARG A 289 -13.19 -24.60 28.99
C ARG A 289 -13.51 -23.19 29.47
N ARG A 290 -12.59 -22.23 29.26
CA ARG A 290 -12.76 -20.83 29.70
C ARG A 290 -14.04 -20.21 29.16
N THR A 291 -14.43 -20.47 27.90
CA THR A 291 -15.69 -19.95 27.31
C THR A 291 -16.97 -20.55 27.90
N ARG A 292 -16.89 -21.67 28.65
CA ARG A 292 -18.00 -22.20 29.47
C ARG A 292 -18.00 -21.61 30.89
N GLU A 293 -16.82 -21.34 31.44
CA GLU A 293 -16.62 -20.76 32.77
C GLU A 293 -16.94 -19.25 32.78
N GLU A 294 -16.62 -18.53 31.70
CA GLU A 294 -16.86 -17.09 31.50
C GLU A 294 -17.65 -16.78 30.20
N PRO A 295 -18.91 -17.22 30.00
CA PRO A 295 -19.63 -17.04 28.73
C PRO A 295 -19.83 -15.58 28.30
N HIS A 296 -19.80 -14.64 29.26
CA HIS A 296 -19.96 -13.21 29.04
C HIS A 296 -18.63 -12.46 28.76
N ASN A 297 -17.48 -13.15 28.81
CA ASN A 297 -16.18 -12.54 28.51
C ASN A 297 -15.98 -12.44 26.98
N VAL A 298 -16.27 -11.27 26.42
CA VAL A 298 -16.24 -11.03 24.97
C VAL A 298 -14.84 -11.15 24.40
N ASP A 299 -13.82 -10.65 25.10
CA ASP A 299 -12.44 -10.65 24.62
C ASP A 299 -11.88 -12.08 24.52
N LEU A 300 -12.25 -12.95 25.47
CA LEU A 300 -11.96 -14.38 25.42
C LEU A 300 -12.53 -15.08 24.16
N TRP A 301 -13.76 -14.72 23.75
CA TRP A 301 -14.31 -15.24 22.48
C TRP A 301 -13.53 -14.71 21.27
N LEU A 302 -13.03 -13.48 21.30
CA LEU A 302 -12.20 -12.89 20.25
C LEU A 302 -10.81 -13.55 20.18
N GLU A 303 -10.14 -13.77 21.33
CA GLU A 303 -8.88 -14.54 21.43
C GLU A 303 -9.02 -15.93 20.79
N PHE A 304 -10.14 -16.62 21.07
CA PHE A 304 -10.37 -17.97 20.57
C PHE A 304 -10.54 -18.01 19.04
N LEU A 305 -11.10 -16.96 18.44
CA LEU A 305 -11.28 -16.82 16.99
C LEU A 305 -9.95 -16.52 16.29
N GLU A 306 -9.13 -15.63 16.83
CA GLU A 306 -7.78 -15.35 16.30
C GLU A 306 -6.86 -16.58 16.44
N PHE A 307 -7.02 -17.36 17.51
CA PHE A 307 -6.29 -18.61 17.67
C PHE A 307 -6.56 -19.60 16.52
N GLN A 308 -7.76 -19.62 15.93
CA GLN A 308 -8.03 -20.46 14.74
C GLN A 308 -7.19 -20.05 13.51
N ASP A 309 -6.82 -18.76 13.35
CA ASP A 309 -5.87 -18.34 12.30
C ASP A 309 -4.42 -18.72 12.64
N THR A 310 -4.13 -19.04 13.89
CA THR A 310 -2.84 -19.61 14.29
C THR A 310 -2.77 -21.10 13.94
N VAL A 311 -3.88 -21.84 14.09
CA VAL A 311 -4.02 -23.24 13.65
C VAL A 311 -3.79 -23.35 12.13
N LEU A 312 -4.40 -22.46 11.35
CA LEU A 312 -4.28 -22.41 9.88
C LEU A 312 -2.84 -22.12 9.38
N ARG A 313 -1.97 -21.54 10.21
CA ARG A 313 -0.61 -21.11 9.82
C ARG A 313 0.48 -22.14 10.11
N TYR A 314 0.12 -23.36 10.52
CA TYR A 314 1.09 -24.46 10.69
C TYR A 314 1.48 -25.06 9.33
N PRO A 315 2.78 -25.30 9.03
CA PRO A 315 3.23 -25.78 7.72
C PRO A 315 2.89 -27.27 7.48
N GLU A 316 2.52 -27.61 6.24
CA GLU A 316 2.08 -28.94 5.72
C GLU A 316 3.18 -30.04 5.75
N SER A 317 3.95 -30.14 6.83
CA SER A 317 5.25 -30.83 6.86
C SER A 317 5.15 -32.36 6.91
N GLU A 318 4.08 -32.90 7.52
CA GLU A 318 3.94 -34.34 7.81
C GLU A 318 2.51 -34.85 7.50
N GLY A 319 2.14 -34.89 6.22
CA GLY A 319 1.18 -35.85 5.64
C GLY A 319 -0.31 -35.83 6.03
N HIS A 320 -0.69 -35.20 7.15
CA HIS A 320 -2.02 -35.31 7.72
C HIS A 320 -2.89 -34.06 7.46
N PHE A 321 -4.05 -34.30 6.81
CA PHE A 321 -5.20 -33.40 6.61
C PHE A 321 -4.93 -31.95 6.18
N LYS A 322 -5.25 -31.64 4.91
CA LYS A 322 -5.39 -30.26 4.42
C LYS A 322 -6.60 -29.56 5.05
N ILE A 323 -6.38 -28.87 6.16
CA ILE A 323 -7.36 -27.94 6.74
C ILE A 323 -7.53 -26.75 5.77
N THR A 324 -8.67 -26.66 5.10
CA THR A 324 -8.93 -25.59 4.12
C THR A 324 -9.24 -24.25 4.80
N LYS A 325 -8.97 -23.12 4.12
CA LYS A 325 -9.37 -21.79 4.63
C LYS A 325 -10.89 -21.72 4.92
N ALA A 326 -11.71 -22.38 4.09
CA ALA A 326 -13.17 -22.49 4.28
C ALA A 326 -13.56 -23.26 5.56
N ALA A 327 -12.90 -24.39 5.85
CA ALA A 327 -13.14 -25.16 7.07
C ALA A 327 -12.89 -24.37 8.37
N VAL A 328 -11.84 -23.54 8.38
CA VAL A 328 -11.53 -22.64 9.50
C VAL A 328 -12.59 -21.55 9.62
N LEU A 329 -13.09 -21.04 8.50
CA LEU A 329 -14.16 -20.04 8.47
C LEU A 329 -15.48 -20.59 9.02
N GLU A 330 -15.90 -21.80 8.62
CA GLU A 330 -17.08 -22.48 9.18
C GLU A 330 -16.98 -22.67 10.70
N LYS A 331 -15.83 -23.17 11.20
CA LYS A 331 -15.56 -23.33 12.64
C LYS A 331 -15.70 -21.99 13.39
N LYS A 332 -15.10 -20.92 12.87
CA LYS A 332 -15.20 -19.59 13.46
C LYS A 332 -16.65 -19.07 13.49
N ILE A 333 -17.44 -19.30 12.44
CA ILE A 333 -18.86 -18.89 12.40
C ILE A 333 -19.67 -19.64 13.47
N ALA A 334 -19.44 -20.94 13.66
CA ALA A 334 -20.08 -21.70 14.73
C ALA A 334 -19.70 -21.17 16.14
N ILE A 335 -18.43 -20.81 16.35
CA ILE A 335 -17.95 -20.19 17.59
C ILE A 335 -18.64 -18.84 17.83
N ILE A 336 -18.74 -17.96 16.83
CA ILE A 336 -19.40 -16.65 17.01
C ILE A 336 -20.90 -16.78 17.26
N LYS A 337 -21.61 -17.69 16.59
CA LYS A 337 -23.05 -17.90 16.85
C LYS A 337 -23.31 -18.21 18.33
N LYS A 338 -22.52 -19.12 18.91
CA LYS A 338 -22.60 -19.47 20.34
C LYS A 338 -22.18 -18.33 21.28
N ALA A 339 -21.19 -17.54 20.88
CA ALA A 339 -20.82 -16.32 21.60
C ALA A 339 -21.96 -15.29 21.60
N MET A 340 -22.66 -15.12 20.47
CA MET A 340 -23.80 -14.21 20.31
C MET A 340 -25.04 -14.67 21.06
N GLU A 341 -25.34 -15.98 21.11
CA GLU A 341 -26.42 -16.55 21.93
C GLU A 341 -26.29 -16.13 23.41
N SER A 342 -25.05 -16.11 23.92
CA SER A 342 -24.70 -15.71 25.28
C SER A 342 -24.57 -14.19 25.48
N ASN A 343 -24.33 -13.43 24.40
CA ASN A 343 -23.98 -12.00 24.44
C ASN A 343 -24.82 -11.17 23.45
N GLN A 344 -26.14 -11.36 23.47
CA GLN A 344 -27.07 -10.85 22.46
C GLN A 344 -27.06 -9.31 22.29
N GLY A 345 -26.57 -8.57 23.28
CA GLY A 345 -26.36 -7.12 23.22
C GLY A 345 -25.04 -6.65 22.61
N ASN A 346 -24.00 -7.51 22.52
CA ASN A 346 -22.66 -7.07 22.16
C ASN A 346 -22.51 -6.77 20.65
N ILE A 347 -22.04 -5.55 20.34
CA ILE A 347 -21.86 -5.05 18.97
C ILE A 347 -20.61 -5.65 18.31
N SER A 348 -19.51 -5.83 19.05
CA SER A 348 -18.24 -6.33 18.52
C SER A 348 -18.35 -7.76 17.99
N LEU A 349 -19.06 -8.64 18.71
CA LEU A 349 -19.35 -10.00 18.25
C LEU A 349 -20.24 -10.01 16.99
N LYS A 350 -21.22 -9.11 16.89
CA LYS A 350 -22.06 -8.95 15.68
C LYS A 350 -21.26 -8.44 14.48
N LEU A 351 -20.38 -7.46 14.68
CA LEU A 351 -19.46 -6.98 13.63
C LEU A 351 -18.52 -8.10 13.17
N LYS A 352 -17.98 -8.89 14.11
CA LYS A 352 -17.10 -10.02 13.77
C LYS A 352 -17.86 -11.17 13.08
N TYR A 353 -19.09 -11.46 13.49
CA TYR A 353 -19.99 -12.39 12.79
C TYR A 353 -20.15 -12.00 11.33
N LEU A 354 -20.56 -10.76 11.09
CA LEU A 354 -20.79 -10.21 9.75
C LEU A 354 -19.53 -10.24 8.87
N GLN A 355 -18.36 -9.96 9.43
CA GLN A 355 -17.08 -10.11 8.72
C GLN A 355 -16.84 -11.56 8.25
N LEU A 356 -17.12 -12.57 9.07
CA LEU A 356 -16.93 -13.97 8.69
C LEU A 356 -17.98 -14.45 7.66
N CYS A 357 -19.25 -14.05 7.84
CA CYS A 357 -20.34 -14.42 6.94
C CYS A 357 -20.06 -14.03 5.48
N ARG A 358 -19.29 -12.97 5.23
CA ARG A 358 -18.88 -12.53 3.88
C ARG A 358 -18.27 -13.63 3.01
N GLY A 359 -17.55 -14.59 3.60
CA GLY A 359 -16.82 -15.63 2.88
C GLY A 359 -17.44 -17.03 2.94
N ALA A 360 -18.63 -17.17 3.55
CA ALA A 360 -19.24 -18.49 3.81
C ALA A 360 -20.77 -18.55 3.60
N MET A 361 -21.43 -17.41 3.34
CA MET A 361 -22.87 -17.32 3.11
C MET A 361 -23.17 -16.57 1.81
N GLU A 362 -24.33 -16.87 1.23
CA GLU A 362 -24.78 -16.24 0.00
C GLU A 362 -25.16 -14.77 0.19
N ALA A 363 -25.04 -13.98 -0.88
CA ALA A 363 -25.17 -12.51 -0.83
C ALA A 363 -26.48 -12.06 -0.15
N ASP A 364 -27.59 -12.68 -0.54
CA ASP A 364 -28.92 -12.33 -0.05
C ASP A 364 -29.19 -12.78 1.38
N GLU A 365 -28.51 -13.81 1.88
CA GLU A 365 -28.60 -14.22 3.29
C GLU A 365 -27.83 -13.25 4.17
N VAL A 366 -26.60 -12.88 3.78
CA VAL A 366 -25.80 -11.87 4.50
C VAL A 366 -26.51 -10.51 4.49
N ASN A 367 -27.12 -10.12 3.36
CA ASN A 367 -27.90 -8.88 3.30
C ASN A 367 -29.12 -8.91 4.23
N LYS A 368 -29.90 -10.01 4.29
CA LYS A 368 -31.03 -10.14 5.22
C LYS A 368 -30.59 -10.02 6.69
N GLU A 369 -29.54 -10.73 7.09
CA GLU A 369 -29.01 -10.66 8.46
C GLU A 369 -28.46 -9.26 8.79
N MET A 370 -27.80 -8.60 7.83
CA MET A 370 -27.33 -7.22 7.99
C MET A 370 -28.50 -6.23 8.13
N GLU A 371 -29.56 -6.36 7.33
CA GLU A 371 -30.76 -5.51 7.45
C GLU A 371 -31.50 -5.75 8.77
N ASN A 372 -31.60 -6.99 9.25
CA ASN A 372 -32.14 -7.31 10.58
C ASN A 372 -31.31 -6.65 11.70
N LEU A 373 -29.98 -6.77 11.64
CA LEU A 373 -29.08 -6.19 12.65
C LEU A 373 -29.10 -4.66 12.64
N ILE A 374 -29.22 -4.04 11.46
CA ILE A 374 -29.40 -2.58 11.32
C ILE A 374 -30.78 -2.15 11.82
N PHE A 375 -31.85 -2.88 11.52
CA PHE A 375 -33.20 -2.58 12.03
C PHE A 375 -33.25 -2.58 13.57
N HIS A 376 -32.51 -3.50 14.21
CA HIS A 376 -32.37 -3.53 15.67
C HIS A 376 -31.36 -2.52 16.24
N ASN A 377 -30.50 -1.90 15.42
CA ASN A 377 -29.46 -0.96 15.86
C ASN A 377 -29.26 0.21 14.85
N PRO A 378 -30.30 0.99 14.50
CA PRO A 378 -30.23 1.87 13.31
C PRO A 378 -29.21 3.01 13.42
N THR A 379 -28.86 3.41 14.64
CA THR A 379 -27.88 4.45 14.97
C THR A 379 -26.43 3.95 14.98
N ASN A 380 -26.16 2.69 14.61
CA ASN A 380 -24.81 2.12 14.63
C ASN A 380 -24.10 2.26 13.27
N ILE A 381 -23.23 3.26 13.16
CA ILE A 381 -22.49 3.58 11.93
C ILE A 381 -21.46 2.51 11.56
N SER A 382 -20.95 1.71 12.51
CA SER A 382 -20.06 0.59 12.19
C SER A 382 -20.79 -0.51 11.42
N LEU A 383 -22.05 -0.82 11.76
CA LEU A 383 -22.88 -1.76 10.99
C LEU A 383 -23.16 -1.21 9.57
N TRP A 384 -23.58 0.05 9.45
CA TRP A 384 -23.76 0.70 8.14
C TRP A 384 -22.50 0.68 7.29
N ASN A 385 -21.33 1.00 7.87
CA ASN A 385 -20.06 1.00 7.15
C ASN A 385 -19.68 -0.39 6.62
N GLN A 386 -19.97 -1.46 7.37
CA GLN A 386 -19.76 -2.84 6.93
C GLN A 386 -20.81 -3.31 5.90
N TYR A 387 -22.04 -2.78 5.94
CA TYR A 387 -23.10 -3.06 4.96
C TYR A 387 -22.82 -2.40 3.59
N LEU A 388 -22.43 -1.12 3.62
CA LEU A 388 -22.00 -0.36 2.45
C LEU A 388 -20.78 -1.02 1.78
N LEU A 389 -19.76 -1.39 2.58
CA LEU A 389 -18.57 -2.07 2.07
C LEU A 389 -18.89 -3.44 1.44
N PHE A 390 -19.81 -4.21 2.04
CA PHE A 390 -20.21 -5.53 1.53
C PHE A 390 -20.93 -5.46 0.17
N ASN A 391 -21.76 -4.44 -0.05
CA ASN A 391 -22.45 -4.25 -1.33
C ASN A 391 -21.56 -3.56 -2.38
N GLN A 392 -20.57 -2.76 -1.96
CA GLN A 392 -19.51 -2.26 -2.84
C GLN A 392 -18.59 -3.38 -3.34
N SER A 393 -18.17 -4.31 -2.48
CA SER A 393 -17.14 -5.33 -2.77
C SER A 393 -17.61 -6.63 -3.43
N ARG A 394 -18.71 -6.61 -4.19
CA ARG A 394 -19.23 -7.80 -4.90
C ARG A 394 -19.71 -7.46 -6.31
N LEU A 395 -18.81 -7.59 -7.30
CA LEU A 395 -19.04 -7.30 -8.73
C LEU A 395 -20.37 -7.83 -9.30
N ALA A 396 -20.76 -9.06 -8.95
CA ALA A 396 -21.99 -9.69 -9.44
C ALA A 396 -23.27 -9.00 -8.96
N THR A 397 -23.23 -8.30 -7.82
CA THR A 397 -24.40 -7.64 -7.20
C THR A 397 -24.27 -6.12 -7.12
N PHE A 398 -23.19 -5.56 -7.66
CA PHE A 398 -22.83 -4.15 -7.60
C PHE A 398 -23.42 -3.37 -8.78
N SER A 399 -23.83 -2.13 -8.51
CA SER A 399 -24.09 -1.07 -9.49
C SER A 399 -24.03 0.29 -8.77
N VAL A 400 -23.71 1.39 -9.47
CA VAL A 400 -23.64 2.72 -8.84
C VAL A 400 -25.02 3.18 -8.34
N SER A 401 -26.09 3.05 -9.12
CA SER A 401 -27.46 3.40 -8.73
C SER A 401 -27.94 2.62 -7.50
N LYS A 402 -27.61 1.32 -7.42
CA LYS A 402 -27.93 0.50 -6.25
C LYS A 402 -27.20 0.99 -5.00
N MET A 403 -25.94 1.39 -5.13
CA MET A 403 -25.17 1.97 -4.03
C MET A 403 -25.68 3.36 -3.62
N CYS A 404 -26.02 4.24 -4.56
CA CYS A 404 -26.61 5.55 -4.26
C CYS A 404 -27.92 5.41 -3.47
N LYS A 405 -28.81 4.47 -3.88
CA LYS A 405 -30.03 4.13 -3.15
C LYS A 405 -29.75 3.57 -1.74
N LEU A 406 -28.63 2.85 -1.55
CA LEU A 406 -28.21 2.34 -0.25
C LEU A 406 -27.65 3.46 0.67
N TYR A 407 -26.86 4.40 0.12
CA TYR A 407 -26.44 5.60 0.84
C TYR A 407 -27.63 6.51 1.20
N GLN A 408 -28.60 6.69 0.30
CA GLN A 408 -29.87 7.36 0.58
C GLN A 408 -30.62 6.68 1.73
N LYS A 409 -30.78 5.34 1.71
CA LYS A 409 -31.41 4.58 2.80
C LYS A 409 -30.69 4.76 4.15
N CYS A 410 -29.37 4.89 4.12
CA CYS A 410 -28.54 5.15 5.30
C CYS A 410 -28.75 6.59 5.84
N ILE A 411 -28.48 7.60 5.01
CA ILE A 411 -28.57 9.03 5.37
C ILE A 411 -29.98 9.39 5.81
N THR A 412 -31.02 9.05 5.03
CA THR A 412 -32.42 9.38 5.37
C THR A 412 -32.94 8.63 6.60
N THR A 413 -32.33 7.51 7.00
CA THR A 413 -32.61 6.85 8.29
C THR A 413 -31.97 7.65 9.44
N LEU A 414 -30.68 7.96 9.35
CA LEU A 414 -29.92 8.65 10.41
C LEU A 414 -30.43 10.08 10.64
N VAL A 415 -30.82 10.80 9.57
CA VAL A 415 -31.45 12.14 9.66
C VAL A 415 -32.76 12.10 10.45
N LYS A 416 -33.60 11.07 10.29
CA LYS A 416 -34.86 10.94 11.06
C LYS A 416 -34.62 10.73 12.57
N TYR A 417 -33.49 10.14 12.94
CA TYR A 417 -33.05 10.09 14.33
C TYR A 417 -32.50 11.44 14.81
N GLN A 418 -31.70 12.14 13.98
CA GLN A 418 -31.19 13.49 14.30
C GLN A 418 -32.32 14.52 14.48
N GLU A 419 -33.37 14.48 13.66
CA GLU A 419 -34.56 15.33 13.78
C GLU A 419 -35.50 14.92 14.94
N GLY A 420 -35.19 13.85 15.68
CA GLY A 420 -36.05 13.36 16.77
C GLY A 420 -37.39 12.73 16.30
N LYS A 421 -37.57 12.56 14.98
CA LYS A 421 -38.77 11.95 14.38
C LYS A 421 -38.85 10.43 14.63
N LEU A 422 -37.76 9.80 15.08
CA LEU A 422 -37.70 8.42 15.60
C LEU A 422 -37.00 8.39 16.97
N THR A 423 -37.75 8.10 18.03
CA THR A 423 -37.29 8.17 19.44
C THR A 423 -37.25 6.81 20.15
N THR A 424 -36.78 5.77 19.46
CA THR A 424 -36.71 4.39 20.00
C THR A 424 -35.42 4.07 20.79
N HIS A 425 -34.35 4.87 20.64
CA HIS A 425 -33.04 4.60 21.25
C HIS A 425 -32.34 5.90 21.72
N THR A 426 -31.35 5.75 22.60
CA THR A 426 -30.44 6.84 22.99
C THR A 426 -29.62 7.31 21.78
N LEU A 427 -29.67 8.61 21.47
CA LEU A 427 -28.89 9.20 20.38
C LEU A 427 -27.38 9.17 20.72
N PRO A 428 -26.51 8.68 19.82
CA PRO A 428 -25.07 8.81 19.97
C PRO A 428 -24.65 10.28 19.98
N GLN A 429 -23.77 10.67 20.90
CA GLN A 429 -23.30 12.07 21.02
C GLN A 429 -22.58 12.58 19.75
N ASN A 430 -22.05 11.67 18.92
CA ASN A 430 -21.28 12.01 17.73
C ASN A 430 -22.08 11.95 16.41
N LEU A 431 -23.38 11.61 16.42
CA LEU A 431 -24.16 11.23 15.23
C LEU A 431 -24.00 12.18 14.02
N SER A 432 -23.92 13.49 14.23
CA SER A 432 -23.72 14.47 13.14
C SER A 432 -22.32 14.42 12.51
N ASN A 433 -21.28 14.00 13.24
CA ASN A 433 -19.95 13.72 12.67
C ASN A 433 -20.02 12.46 11.82
N ASP A 434 -20.57 11.38 12.38
CA ASP A 434 -20.64 10.09 11.71
C ASP A 434 -21.49 10.18 10.41
N LEU A 435 -22.52 11.04 10.40
CA LEU A 435 -23.33 11.36 9.21
C LEU A 435 -22.55 12.13 8.14
N LEU A 436 -21.71 13.09 8.54
CA LEU A 436 -20.80 13.79 7.64
C LEU A 436 -19.75 12.83 7.06
N ASP A 437 -19.24 11.89 7.86
CA ASP A 437 -18.29 10.87 7.41
C ASP A 437 -18.92 9.92 6.35
N ILE A 438 -20.20 9.55 6.52
CA ILE A 438 -20.97 8.79 5.52
C ILE A 438 -21.15 9.61 4.22
N PHE A 439 -21.44 10.91 4.33
CA PHE A 439 -21.59 11.81 3.18
C PHE A 439 -20.27 12.00 2.41
N VAL A 440 -19.15 12.21 3.10
CA VAL A 440 -17.81 12.28 2.50
C VAL A 440 -17.44 10.94 1.85
N ARG A 441 -17.81 9.80 2.44
CA ARG A 441 -17.63 8.47 1.85
C ARG A 441 -18.48 8.27 0.59
N LEU A 442 -19.72 8.77 0.54
CA LEU A 442 -20.56 8.78 -0.67
C LEU A 442 -19.90 9.60 -1.80
N CYS A 443 -19.48 10.83 -1.52
CA CYS A 443 -18.84 11.68 -2.52
C CYS A 443 -17.51 11.07 -3.01
N SER A 444 -16.75 10.45 -2.12
CA SER A 444 -15.53 9.70 -2.46
C SER A 444 -15.80 8.47 -3.33
N PHE A 445 -16.91 7.76 -3.08
CA PHE A 445 -17.36 6.64 -3.91
C PHE A 445 -17.76 7.11 -5.32
N LEU A 446 -18.55 8.17 -5.43
CA LEU A 446 -18.93 8.79 -6.71
C LEU A 446 -17.69 9.22 -7.52
N LYS A 447 -16.71 9.89 -6.87
CA LYS A 447 -15.42 10.27 -7.47
C LYS A 447 -14.62 9.06 -7.96
N GLN A 448 -14.63 7.94 -7.24
CA GLN A 448 -13.93 6.69 -7.64
C GLN A 448 -14.64 5.96 -8.79
N ALA A 449 -15.97 6.08 -8.90
CA ALA A 449 -16.75 5.59 -10.04
C ALA A 449 -16.75 6.56 -11.25
N GLY A 450 -16.01 7.67 -11.17
CA GLY A 450 -15.86 8.70 -12.21
C GLY A 450 -16.95 9.78 -12.23
N HIS A 451 -18.02 9.65 -11.43
CA HIS A 451 -19.13 10.62 -11.29
C HIS A 451 -18.73 11.82 -10.40
N LYS A 452 -17.66 12.54 -10.80
CA LYS A 452 -17.07 13.67 -10.07
C LYS A 452 -18.02 14.88 -10.03
N GLU A 453 -18.74 15.13 -11.11
CA GLU A 453 -19.74 16.18 -11.26
C GLU A 453 -20.84 16.05 -10.19
N LYS A 454 -21.38 14.85 -9.99
CA LYS A 454 -22.43 14.55 -8.99
C LYS A 454 -21.89 14.67 -7.56
N ALA A 455 -20.63 14.31 -7.34
CA ALA A 455 -19.96 14.47 -6.04
C ALA A 455 -19.71 15.96 -5.69
N VAL A 456 -19.24 16.76 -6.66
CA VAL A 456 -19.04 18.21 -6.46
C VAL A 456 -20.38 18.92 -6.28
N ALA A 457 -21.40 18.56 -7.07
CA ALA A 457 -22.76 19.06 -6.92
C ALA A 457 -23.32 18.82 -5.51
N ALA A 458 -23.18 17.60 -4.99
CA ALA A 458 -23.62 17.25 -3.64
C ALA A 458 -22.92 18.11 -2.56
N PHE A 459 -21.60 18.33 -2.68
CA PHE A 459 -20.87 19.24 -1.79
C PHE A 459 -21.33 20.70 -1.91
N GLN A 460 -21.55 21.21 -3.14
CA GLN A 460 -22.07 22.56 -3.37
C GLN A 460 -23.43 22.74 -2.70
N ALA A 461 -24.40 21.84 -2.95
CA ALA A 461 -25.73 21.91 -2.35
C ALA A 461 -25.69 21.79 -0.82
N MET A 462 -24.84 20.92 -0.27
CA MET A 462 -24.65 20.79 1.17
C MET A 462 -24.07 22.06 1.80
N ILE A 463 -23.15 22.75 1.13
CA ILE A 463 -22.58 24.02 1.59
C ILE A 463 -23.60 25.16 1.44
N GLU A 464 -24.32 25.27 0.33
CA GLU A 464 -25.36 26.30 0.16
C GLU A 464 -26.46 26.17 1.22
N LEU A 465 -26.92 24.95 1.50
CA LEU A 465 -27.92 24.64 2.54
C LEU A 465 -27.48 25.03 3.96
N ASN A 466 -26.19 24.90 4.29
CA ASN A 466 -25.68 25.04 5.66
C ASN A 466 -24.91 26.35 5.93
N MET A 467 -24.26 26.94 4.92
CA MET A 467 -23.44 28.16 5.02
C MET A 467 -24.00 29.36 4.23
N CYS A 468 -24.97 29.14 3.34
CA CYS A 468 -25.64 30.20 2.58
C CYS A 468 -27.16 30.25 2.78
N CYS A 469 -27.68 29.55 3.79
CA CYS A 469 -29.10 29.58 4.15
C CYS A 469 -29.56 31.01 4.49
N PRO A 470 -30.66 31.52 3.88
CA PRO A 470 -31.25 32.80 4.25
C PRO A 470 -31.70 32.78 5.72
N GLU A 471 -31.49 33.88 6.45
CA GLU A 471 -31.81 33.98 7.88
C GLU A 471 -33.28 33.61 8.18
N ARG A 472 -34.18 33.98 7.26
CA ARG A 472 -35.63 33.70 7.32
C ARG A 472 -35.97 32.21 7.27
N LEU A 473 -35.08 31.37 6.74
CA LEU A 473 -35.28 29.93 6.55
C LEU A 473 -34.52 29.07 7.57
N LYS A 474 -33.57 29.62 8.35
CA LYS A 474 -32.78 28.83 9.32
C LYS A 474 -33.65 27.99 10.27
N SER A 475 -34.77 28.54 10.72
CA SER A 475 -35.74 27.89 11.62
C SER A 475 -36.79 27.01 10.95
N ALA A 476 -36.82 26.93 9.61
CA ALA A 476 -37.76 26.07 8.87
C ALA A 476 -37.34 24.59 8.89
N GLU A 477 -38.26 23.68 8.55
CA GLU A 477 -37.94 22.26 8.41
C GLU A 477 -37.00 22.02 7.22
N LEU A 478 -36.28 20.88 7.24
CA LEU A 478 -35.40 20.47 6.14
C LEU A 478 -36.15 20.38 4.81
N THR A 479 -37.39 19.89 4.82
CA THR A 479 -38.27 19.80 3.64
C THR A 479 -38.47 21.15 2.96
N ASP A 480 -38.83 22.19 3.72
CA ASP A 480 -39.10 23.53 3.19
C ASP A 480 -37.82 24.19 2.66
N LYS A 481 -36.69 23.99 3.36
CA LYS A 481 -35.37 24.45 2.91
C LYS A 481 -34.99 23.82 1.57
N THR A 482 -35.21 22.52 1.41
CA THR A 482 -34.88 21.77 0.19
C THR A 482 -35.69 22.28 -1.01
N ILE A 483 -37.00 22.47 -0.88
CA ILE A 483 -37.88 22.98 -1.95
C ILE A 483 -37.50 24.42 -2.39
N ILE A 484 -37.06 25.27 -1.46
CA ILE A 484 -36.66 26.65 -1.79
C ILE A 484 -35.21 26.70 -2.32
N LEU A 485 -34.37 25.71 -1.97
CA LEU A 485 -33.02 25.55 -2.51
C LEU A 485 -33.04 25.02 -3.95
N GLU A 486 -33.98 24.13 -4.29
CA GLU A 486 -34.28 23.66 -5.66
C GLU A 486 -34.47 24.85 -6.62
N SER A 487 -35.32 25.81 -6.24
CA SER A 487 -35.57 27.06 -6.98
C SER A 487 -34.33 27.95 -7.15
N PHE A 488 -33.26 27.74 -6.39
CA PHE A 488 -31.95 28.38 -6.59
C PHE A 488 -31.01 27.49 -7.41
N TRP A 489 -31.05 26.17 -7.23
CA TRP A 489 -30.28 25.19 -8.01
C TRP A 489 -30.54 25.31 -9.51
N ASP A 490 -31.82 25.44 -9.86
CA ASP A 490 -32.32 25.48 -11.24
C ASP A 490 -32.22 26.89 -11.85
N SER A 491 -31.88 27.91 -11.06
CA SER A 491 -31.78 29.31 -11.52
C SER A 491 -30.56 29.59 -12.41
N GLY A 492 -29.70 28.59 -12.66
CA GLY A 492 -28.47 28.71 -13.45
C GLY A 492 -27.34 29.50 -12.76
N LEU A 493 -27.62 30.19 -11.66
CA LEU A 493 -26.67 31.07 -10.97
C LEU A 493 -25.37 30.37 -10.53
N PRO A 494 -24.27 31.12 -10.36
CA PRO A 494 -23.02 30.56 -9.85
C PRO A 494 -23.14 30.06 -8.40
N ARG A 495 -22.76 28.80 -8.19
CA ARG A 495 -22.84 28.05 -6.92
C ARG A 495 -21.49 28.11 -6.18
N PHE A 496 -21.47 27.83 -4.87
CA PHE A 496 -20.25 27.87 -4.05
C PHE A 496 -19.02 27.22 -4.73
N GLY A 497 -17.88 27.92 -4.70
CA GLY A 497 -16.63 27.57 -5.38
C GLY A 497 -16.51 28.09 -6.82
N GLU A 498 -17.62 28.33 -7.52
CA GLU A 498 -17.60 28.92 -8.87
C GLU A 498 -17.23 30.41 -8.82
N GLU A 499 -16.82 30.99 -9.96
CA GLU A 499 -16.60 32.44 -10.06
C GLU A 499 -17.93 33.21 -9.96
N GLY A 500 -17.88 34.48 -9.54
CA GLY A 500 -19.09 35.30 -9.33
C GLY A 500 -19.97 34.90 -8.12
N ALA A 501 -19.85 33.67 -7.61
CA ALA A 501 -20.77 33.09 -6.63
C ALA A 501 -20.84 33.86 -5.29
N ARG A 502 -22.07 34.20 -4.89
CA ARG A 502 -22.40 34.90 -3.63
C ARG A 502 -23.23 34.06 -2.66
N GLY A 503 -23.70 32.91 -3.12
CA GLY A 503 -24.52 31.95 -2.38
C GLY A 503 -26.01 32.27 -2.32
N TRP A 504 -26.79 31.26 -1.96
CA TRP A 504 -28.26 31.22 -1.97
C TRP A 504 -28.93 32.42 -1.27
N SER A 505 -28.49 32.79 -0.05
CA SER A 505 -29.06 33.93 0.68
C SER A 505 -28.95 35.27 -0.04
N PHE A 506 -27.82 35.54 -0.71
CA PHE A 506 -27.66 36.78 -1.48
C PHE A 506 -28.67 36.82 -2.64
N SER A 507 -28.86 35.71 -3.35
CA SER A 507 -29.81 35.61 -4.46
C SER A 507 -31.26 35.84 -4.01
N MET A 508 -31.68 35.25 -2.88
CA MET A 508 -33.03 35.44 -2.36
C MET A 508 -33.33 36.89 -1.91
N ASP A 509 -32.38 37.56 -1.24
CA ASP A 509 -32.59 38.91 -0.72
C ASP A 509 -32.33 40.02 -1.77
N ASN A 510 -31.60 39.75 -2.86
CA ASN A 510 -31.13 40.77 -3.81
C ASN A 510 -31.48 40.44 -5.28
N LYS A 511 -32.68 39.92 -5.56
CA LYS A 511 -33.10 39.51 -6.91
C LYS A 511 -32.92 40.60 -7.99
N ASP A 512 -33.14 41.86 -7.65
CA ASP A 512 -33.00 43.01 -8.56
C ASP A 512 -31.54 43.41 -8.83
N LEU A 513 -30.57 42.81 -8.14
CA LEU A 513 -29.12 43.04 -8.27
C LEU A 513 -28.36 41.77 -8.72
N LEU A 514 -29.09 40.74 -9.15
CA LEU A 514 -28.49 39.58 -9.81
C LEU A 514 -27.98 39.98 -11.21
N PRO A 515 -26.85 39.43 -11.66
CA PRO A 515 -26.48 39.47 -13.08
C PRO A 515 -27.64 38.94 -13.93
N THR A 516 -28.02 39.71 -14.96
CA THR A 516 -29.05 39.29 -15.94
C THR A 516 -28.52 38.20 -16.88
N GLU A 517 -27.21 38.05 -16.93
CA GLU A 517 -26.46 37.07 -17.70
C GLU A 517 -25.64 36.22 -16.71
N SER A 518 -25.65 34.90 -16.87
CA SER A 518 -24.78 34.00 -16.12
C SER A 518 -23.33 34.21 -16.56
N GLU A 519 -22.44 34.65 -15.65
CA GLU A 519 -21.01 34.73 -15.93
C GLU A 519 -20.48 33.36 -16.40
N ASN A 520 -19.76 33.34 -17.52
CA ASN A 520 -19.49 32.13 -18.32
C ASN A 520 -18.94 30.96 -17.50
N SER A 521 -19.35 29.75 -17.88
CA SER A 521 -18.49 28.58 -17.70
C SER A 521 -17.18 28.83 -18.47
N GLU A 522 -16.03 28.83 -17.78
CA GLU A 522 -14.72 28.90 -18.42
C GLU A 522 -14.45 27.58 -19.17
N LYS A 523 -14.96 27.48 -20.41
CA LYS A 523 -14.61 26.43 -21.37
C LYS A 523 -13.07 26.45 -21.53
N ASP A 524 -12.41 25.36 -21.11
CA ASP A 524 -10.94 25.25 -21.15
C ASP A 524 -10.51 25.00 -22.59
N SER A 525 -10.31 26.06 -23.37
CA SER A 525 -9.94 26.00 -24.79
C SER A 525 -8.65 25.21 -25.04
N SER A 526 -7.77 25.06 -24.04
CA SER A 526 -6.59 24.20 -24.13
C SER A 526 -6.95 22.70 -24.18
N ALA A 527 -8.13 22.29 -23.72
CA ALA A 527 -8.60 20.91 -23.80
C ALA A 527 -9.16 20.58 -25.18
N GLU A 528 -9.85 21.52 -25.84
CA GLU A 528 -10.32 21.35 -27.22
C GLU A 528 -9.14 21.20 -28.20
N GLU A 529 -8.08 22.01 -28.01
CA GLU A 529 -6.80 21.84 -28.73
C GLU A 529 -6.14 20.48 -28.43
N GLU A 530 -6.16 20.03 -27.17
CA GLU A 530 -5.59 18.74 -26.75
C GLU A 530 -6.35 17.54 -27.34
N GLU A 531 -7.69 17.60 -27.41
CA GLU A 531 -8.54 16.55 -28.01
C GLU A 531 -8.31 16.45 -29.53
N GLN A 532 -8.28 17.58 -30.24
CA GLN A 532 -7.94 17.62 -31.66
C GLN A 532 -6.53 17.09 -31.93
N LEU A 533 -5.56 17.40 -31.08
CA LEU A 533 -4.20 16.86 -31.20
C LEU A 533 -4.12 15.35 -30.92
N ILE A 534 -5.01 14.78 -30.10
CA ILE A 534 -5.11 13.32 -29.91
C ILE A 534 -5.73 12.65 -31.15
N LEU A 535 -6.81 13.20 -31.70
CA LEU A 535 -7.47 12.68 -32.91
C LEU A 535 -6.56 12.74 -34.14
N GLN A 536 -5.69 13.76 -34.25
CA GLN A 536 -4.68 13.87 -35.31
C GLN A 536 -3.51 12.88 -35.19
N GLN A 537 -3.36 12.16 -34.07
CA GLN A 537 -2.34 11.12 -33.92
C GLN A 537 -2.90 9.77 -34.40
N GLU A 538 -2.37 9.24 -35.51
CA GLU A 538 -2.71 7.90 -36.05
C GLU A 538 -2.39 6.79 -35.01
N LYS A 539 -3.35 6.46 -34.16
CA LYS A 539 -3.21 5.55 -33.01
C LYS A 539 -4.16 4.37 -33.08
N GLU A 540 -3.85 3.31 -32.34
CA GLU A 540 -4.80 2.23 -32.09
C GLU A 540 -6.02 2.76 -31.31
N LYS A 541 -7.25 2.37 -31.69
CA LYS A 541 -8.53 2.85 -31.10
C LYS A 541 -8.50 2.87 -29.56
N TRP A 542 -8.02 1.82 -28.89
CA TRP A 542 -7.90 1.78 -27.43
C TRP A 542 -7.03 2.88 -26.81
N GLU A 543 -5.98 3.36 -27.51
CA GLU A 543 -5.10 4.42 -26.99
C GLU A 543 -5.73 5.79 -27.18
N ALA A 544 -6.29 6.06 -28.37
CA ALA A 544 -7.02 7.31 -28.64
C ALA A 544 -8.21 7.46 -27.68
N TRP A 545 -9.04 6.41 -27.55
CA TRP A 545 -10.16 6.37 -26.61
C TRP A 545 -9.71 6.61 -25.17
N LEU A 546 -8.70 5.88 -24.70
CA LEU A 546 -8.19 6.04 -23.33
C LEU A 546 -7.65 7.45 -23.06
N GLN A 547 -7.03 8.10 -24.06
CA GLN A 547 -6.54 9.46 -23.93
C GLN A 547 -7.68 10.48 -23.86
N ILE A 548 -8.71 10.36 -24.71
CA ILE A 548 -9.86 11.28 -24.70
C ILE A 548 -10.74 11.07 -23.46
N GLU A 549 -10.97 9.82 -23.06
CA GLU A 549 -11.65 9.46 -21.81
C GLU A 549 -10.95 10.08 -20.57
N THR A 550 -9.61 10.03 -20.53
CA THR A 550 -8.81 10.66 -19.46
C THR A 550 -8.83 12.20 -19.56
N LEU A 551 -8.79 12.75 -20.78
CA LEU A 551 -8.82 14.18 -21.05
C LEU A 551 -10.14 14.80 -20.57
N ARG A 552 -11.27 14.28 -21.06
CA ARG A 552 -12.61 14.73 -20.67
C ARG A 552 -12.83 14.58 -19.17
N GLU A 553 -12.42 13.45 -18.55
CA GLU A 553 -12.46 13.27 -17.09
C GLU A 553 -11.62 14.30 -16.30
N SER A 554 -10.61 14.92 -16.92
CA SER A 554 -9.80 15.99 -16.30
C SER A 554 -10.47 17.38 -16.34
N VAL A 555 -11.51 17.56 -17.17
CA VAL A 555 -12.21 18.84 -17.40
C VAL A 555 -13.66 18.79 -16.91
N HIS A 556 -14.39 17.70 -17.17
CA HIS A 556 -15.82 17.52 -16.92
C HIS A 556 -16.18 17.21 -15.45
N TRP A 557 -15.32 17.59 -14.50
CA TRP A 557 -15.49 17.32 -13.07
C TRP A 557 -16.51 18.24 -12.38
N LEU A 558 -16.93 19.32 -13.05
CA LEU A 558 -17.98 20.25 -12.62
C LEU A 558 -19.26 19.96 -13.44
N PRO A 559 -20.46 20.00 -12.83
CA PRO A 559 -21.73 19.86 -13.54
C PRO A 559 -21.83 20.81 -14.74
N TRP A 560 -22.40 20.33 -15.83
CA TRP A 560 -22.66 21.16 -17.00
C TRP A 560 -23.80 22.15 -16.70
N LYS A 561 -23.72 23.33 -17.34
CA LYS A 561 -24.75 24.38 -17.30
C LYS A 561 -24.80 25.03 -18.69
N PRO A 562 -25.99 25.41 -19.19
CA PRO A 562 -26.13 26.09 -20.48
C PRO A 562 -25.57 27.50 -20.40
N ASN A 563 -24.82 27.90 -21.42
CA ASN A 563 -24.45 29.28 -21.63
C ASN A 563 -25.62 30.07 -22.25
N LEU A 564 -26.43 30.69 -21.37
CA LEU A 564 -27.54 31.56 -21.74
C LEU A 564 -27.13 32.76 -22.63
N THR A 565 -25.84 33.14 -22.67
CA THR A 565 -25.34 34.21 -23.56
C THR A 565 -25.07 33.73 -24.98
N GLU A 566 -24.75 32.44 -25.16
CA GLU A 566 -24.62 31.78 -26.47
C GLU A 566 -25.97 31.23 -26.97
N GLY A 567 -26.99 31.21 -26.10
CA GLY A 567 -28.34 30.74 -26.40
C GLY A 567 -28.54 29.24 -26.14
N GLU A 568 -27.57 28.57 -25.51
CA GLU A 568 -27.65 27.16 -25.12
C GLU A 568 -28.83 26.91 -24.15
N THR A 569 -29.39 25.71 -24.23
CA THR A 569 -30.50 25.20 -23.43
C THR A 569 -30.15 23.86 -22.80
N MET A 570 -31.04 23.28 -21.97
CA MET A 570 -30.83 21.90 -21.43
C MET A 570 -30.63 20.86 -22.55
N ASP A 571 -31.26 21.07 -23.71
CA ASP A 571 -31.28 20.13 -24.84
C ASP A 571 -29.96 20.14 -25.64
N ASP A 572 -29.10 21.15 -25.44
CA ASP A 572 -27.78 21.29 -26.07
C ASP A 572 -26.65 20.60 -25.26
N CYS A 573 -27.00 19.88 -24.18
CA CYS A 573 -26.06 19.15 -23.34
C CYS A 573 -25.65 17.81 -23.96
N GLU A 574 -24.55 17.79 -24.74
CA GLU A 574 -24.02 16.61 -25.44
C GLU A 574 -23.85 15.37 -24.53
N ASP A 575 -23.43 15.59 -23.28
CA ASP A 575 -23.19 14.55 -22.28
C ASP A 575 -24.18 14.70 -21.12
N ILE A 576 -25.34 14.03 -21.25
CA ILE A 576 -26.48 14.10 -20.34
C ILE A 576 -26.08 13.73 -18.89
N ASP A 577 -25.09 12.86 -18.69
CA ASP A 577 -24.64 12.46 -17.34
C ASP A 577 -23.96 13.61 -16.57
N ARG A 578 -23.56 14.70 -17.27
CA ARG A 578 -23.06 15.95 -16.66
C ARG A 578 -24.16 16.88 -16.14
N LEU A 579 -25.40 16.70 -16.59
CA LEU A 579 -26.53 17.54 -16.20
C LEU A 579 -27.07 17.08 -14.85
N VAL A 580 -26.41 17.50 -13.76
CA VAL A 580 -26.80 17.12 -12.39
C VAL A 580 -28.00 17.93 -11.93
N LEU A 581 -29.18 17.30 -11.94
CA LEU A 581 -30.43 17.86 -11.48
C LEU A 581 -30.47 17.91 -9.94
N PHE A 582 -31.41 18.68 -9.38
CA PHE A 582 -31.51 18.76 -7.92
C PHE A 582 -31.95 17.42 -7.30
N ASP A 583 -32.82 16.65 -7.97
CA ASP A 583 -33.27 15.34 -7.52
C ASP A 583 -32.14 14.29 -7.37
N ASP A 584 -31.07 14.40 -8.17
CA ASP A 584 -29.90 13.51 -8.08
C ASP A 584 -29.16 13.64 -6.74
N ILE A 585 -29.31 14.78 -6.05
CA ILE A 585 -28.53 15.14 -4.86
C ILE A 585 -29.38 15.51 -3.63
N SER A 586 -30.64 15.95 -3.81
CA SER A 586 -31.53 16.43 -2.74
C SER A 586 -31.68 15.40 -1.61
N HIS A 587 -31.68 14.13 -2.00
CA HIS A 587 -31.82 12.96 -1.14
C HIS A 587 -30.64 12.71 -0.18
N PHE A 588 -29.51 13.39 -0.37
CA PHE A 588 -28.31 13.30 0.48
C PHE A 588 -28.13 14.51 1.41
N LEU A 589 -29.00 15.52 1.32
CA LEU A 589 -28.87 16.78 2.05
C LEU A 589 -29.38 16.67 3.50
N PHE A 590 -28.70 17.36 4.42
CA PHE A 590 -29.11 17.47 5.83
C PHE A 590 -28.56 18.74 6.49
N CYS A 591 -29.14 19.12 7.63
CA CYS A 591 -28.63 20.22 8.45
C CYS A 591 -27.46 19.74 9.33
N VAL A 592 -26.34 20.44 9.23
CA VAL A 592 -25.11 20.26 10.02
C VAL A 592 -25.11 21.28 11.17
N PRO A 593 -24.71 20.91 12.41
CA PRO A 593 -24.56 21.87 13.51
C PRO A 593 -23.62 23.03 13.16
N GLU A 594 -23.92 24.26 13.61
CA GLU A 594 -23.17 25.47 13.21
C GLU A 594 -21.66 25.34 13.49
N ASN A 595 -21.28 24.74 14.62
CA ASN A 595 -19.89 24.49 15.02
C ASN A 595 -19.14 23.47 14.12
N MET A 596 -19.84 22.78 13.22
CA MET A 596 -19.31 21.80 12.28
C MET A 596 -19.34 22.27 10.81
N THR A 597 -19.93 23.43 10.50
CA THR A 597 -19.88 24.03 9.14
C THR A 597 -18.44 24.28 8.68
N SER A 598 -17.56 24.64 9.63
CA SER A 598 -16.10 24.68 9.53
C SER A 598 -15.49 23.36 9.04
N ARG A 599 -15.96 22.22 9.56
CA ARG A 599 -15.54 20.89 9.14
C ARG A 599 -16.00 20.57 7.72
N LEU A 600 -17.26 20.85 7.39
CA LEU A 600 -17.80 20.63 6.03
C LEU A 600 -16.95 21.31 4.94
N LEU A 601 -16.53 22.57 5.16
CA LEU A 601 -15.64 23.27 4.22
C LEU A 601 -14.26 22.59 4.11
N ILE A 602 -13.69 22.12 5.23
CA ILE A 602 -12.40 21.40 5.24
C ILE A 602 -12.52 20.06 4.50
N GLU A 603 -13.59 19.28 4.72
CA GLU A 603 -13.76 18.00 4.01
C GLU A 603 -13.99 18.19 2.50
N PHE A 604 -14.62 19.30 2.08
CA PHE A 604 -14.72 19.64 0.65
C PHE A 604 -13.34 19.97 0.05
N LEU A 605 -12.52 20.76 0.75
CA LEU A 605 -11.15 21.06 0.30
C LEU A 605 -10.25 19.82 0.30
N ASN A 606 -10.41 18.91 1.27
CA ASN A 606 -9.78 17.59 1.29
C ASN A 606 -10.23 16.74 0.08
N PHE A 607 -11.52 16.72 -0.24
CA PHE A 607 -12.09 16.02 -1.41
C PHE A 607 -11.55 16.54 -2.74
N LEU A 608 -11.34 17.87 -2.84
CA LEU A 608 -10.65 18.54 -3.95
C LEU A 608 -9.12 18.27 -3.96
N GLY A 609 -8.58 17.54 -2.98
CA GLY A 609 -7.17 17.15 -2.92
C GLY A 609 -6.25 18.25 -2.39
N PHE A 610 -6.76 19.21 -1.63
CA PHE A 610 -5.98 20.25 -0.95
C PHE A 610 -5.73 19.90 0.53
N ASP A 611 -4.90 18.88 0.76
CA ASP A 611 -4.63 18.28 2.09
C ASP A 611 -4.01 19.24 3.13
N ASN A 612 -3.56 20.43 2.70
CA ASN A 612 -2.94 21.47 3.52
C ASN A 612 -3.94 22.27 4.40
N CYS A 613 -5.19 21.81 4.53
CA CYS A 613 -6.27 22.46 5.26
C CYS A 613 -6.18 22.37 6.79
N GLN A 614 -5.70 21.24 7.34
CA GLN A 614 -5.42 21.10 8.77
C GLN A 614 -3.95 21.50 9.04
N GLY A 615 -3.52 21.64 10.30
CA GLY A 615 -2.15 22.07 10.65
C GLY A 615 -1.05 21.06 10.26
N ILE A 616 -0.02 20.89 11.09
CA ILE A 616 0.81 19.67 11.01
C ILE A 616 0.07 18.59 11.81
N GLU A 617 -1.13 18.26 11.33
CA GLU A 617 -2.20 17.62 12.09
C GLU A 617 -2.88 16.57 11.22
N MET A 618 -2.63 15.30 11.55
CA MET A 618 -3.14 14.14 10.82
C MET A 618 -2.80 14.20 9.32
N GLU A 619 -1.58 13.76 8.98
CA GLU A 619 -1.30 13.29 7.61
C GLU A 619 -2.29 12.14 7.30
N GLN A 620 -3.45 12.48 6.71
CA GLN A 620 -4.43 11.51 6.22
C GLN A 620 -3.74 10.55 5.24
N GLU A 621 -4.23 9.31 5.12
CA GLU A 621 -3.57 8.31 4.27
C GLU A 621 -3.42 8.79 2.82
N ASN A 622 -4.39 9.55 2.29
CA ASN A 622 -4.32 10.19 0.99
C ASN A 622 -3.12 11.16 0.89
N GLY A 623 -2.93 12.03 1.89
CA GLY A 623 -1.79 12.95 1.97
C GLY A 623 -0.45 12.21 2.09
N LYS A 624 -0.39 11.15 2.91
CA LYS A 624 0.78 10.25 2.99
C LYS A 624 1.11 9.63 1.63
N LEU A 625 0.12 9.12 0.91
CA LEU A 625 0.29 8.47 -0.39
C LEU A 625 0.70 9.48 -1.49
N LYS A 626 0.14 10.69 -1.46
CA LYS A 626 0.54 11.82 -2.33
C LYS A 626 2.02 12.19 -2.14
N GLN A 627 2.47 12.35 -0.89
CA GLN A 627 3.90 12.52 -0.57
C GLN A 627 4.76 11.40 -1.18
N ILE A 628 4.33 10.13 -1.09
CA ILE A 628 5.07 9.00 -1.69
C ILE A 628 5.16 9.13 -3.22
N PHE A 629 4.07 9.47 -3.91
CA PHE A 629 4.08 9.65 -5.36
C PHE A 629 4.96 10.83 -5.81
N ASP A 630 5.06 11.90 -5.01
CA ASP A 630 6.01 13.01 -5.20
C ASP A 630 7.47 12.55 -5.02
N ILE A 631 7.78 11.90 -3.88
CA ILE A 631 9.11 11.41 -3.51
C ILE A 631 9.71 10.48 -4.56
N PHE A 632 8.89 9.57 -5.09
CA PHE A 632 9.32 8.58 -6.07
C PHE A 632 9.09 9.00 -7.53
N ARG A 633 8.51 10.18 -7.78
CA ARG A 633 8.10 10.68 -9.11
C ARG A 633 7.27 9.68 -9.89
N LEU A 634 6.25 9.15 -9.24
CA LEU A 634 5.29 8.20 -9.81
C LEU A 634 4.15 8.95 -10.49
N GLU A 635 4.48 9.72 -11.54
CA GLU A 635 3.55 10.59 -12.27
C GLU A 635 2.37 9.80 -12.88
N ASP A 636 2.60 8.55 -13.27
CA ASP A 636 1.56 7.61 -13.72
C ASP A 636 0.43 7.43 -12.69
N PHE A 637 0.76 7.50 -11.39
CA PHE A 637 -0.18 7.35 -10.26
C PHE A 637 -0.73 8.67 -9.73
N LYS A 638 -0.15 9.81 -10.13
CA LYS A 638 -0.74 11.12 -9.84
C LYS A 638 -2.03 11.32 -10.64
N ARG A 639 -2.04 10.82 -11.89
CA ARG A 639 -3.13 10.99 -12.87
C ARG A 639 -4.45 10.32 -12.47
N SER A 640 -4.43 9.28 -11.64
CA SER A 640 -5.62 8.51 -11.24
C SER A 640 -6.37 9.10 -10.03
N HIS A 641 -5.68 9.79 -9.12
CA HIS A 641 -6.23 10.10 -7.79
C HIS A 641 -6.38 11.59 -7.49
N LEU A 642 -5.68 12.44 -8.25
CA LEU A 642 -5.84 13.89 -8.20
C LEU A 642 -6.48 14.37 -9.51
N LEU A 643 -7.35 15.38 -9.40
CA LEU A 643 -7.75 16.14 -10.58
C LEU A 643 -6.50 16.80 -11.16
N GLN A 644 -6.35 16.72 -12.49
CA GLN A 644 -5.17 17.25 -13.19
C GLN A 644 -5.02 18.74 -12.87
N GLU A 645 -3.78 19.21 -12.73
CA GLU A 645 -3.44 20.58 -12.29
C GLU A 645 -3.72 21.64 -13.39
N ARG A 646 -4.96 21.68 -13.88
CA ARG A 646 -5.51 22.65 -14.84
C ARG A 646 -5.82 23.97 -14.12
N ALA A 647 -5.57 25.09 -14.80
CA ALA A 647 -5.68 26.43 -14.19
C ALA A 647 -7.07 26.71 -13.59
N PHE A 648 -8.15 26.28 -14.26
CA PHE A 648 -9.53 26.41 -13.78
C PHE A 648 -9.78 25.64 -12.46
N PHE A 649 -9.24 24.43 -12.31
CA PHE A 649 -9.41 23.64 -11.09
C PHE A 649 -8.73 24.31 -9.88
N HIS A 650 -7.53 24.85 -10.06
CA HIS A 650 -6.88 25.69 -9.04
C HIS A 650 -7.72 26.94 -8.73
N LYS A 651 -8.22 27.64 -9.76
CA LYS A 651 -9.09 28.82 -9.61
C LYS A 651 -10.30 28.51 -8.72
N PHE A 652 -10.98 27.38 -8.95
CA PHE A 652 -12.10 26.89 -8.13
C PHE A 652 -11.70 26.68 -6.66
N ILE A 653 -10.62 25.96 -6.35
CA ILE A 653 -10.11 25.79 -4.96
C ILE A 653 -9.83 27.16 -4.31
N GLY A 654 -9.22 28.08 -5.06
CA GLY A 654 -8.96 29.44 -4.59
C GLY A 654 -10.24 30.21 -4.24
N ASN A 655 -11.27 30.10 -5.09
CA ASN A 655 -12.59 30.67 -4.88
C ASN A 655 -13.29 30.04 -3.67
N THR A 656 -13.25 28.72 -3.52
CA THR A 656 -13.80 27.98 -2.36
C THR A 656 -13.23 28.51 -1.04
N ILE A 657 -11.91 28.75 -0.97
CA ILE A 657 -11.26 29.31 0.22
C ILE A 657 -11.68 30.77 0.46
N GLN A 658 -11.71 31.61 -0.59
CA GLN A 658 -12.10 33.02 -0.47
C GLN A 658 -13.57 33.21 -0.07
N GLN A 659 -14.48 32.45 -0.66
CA GLN A 659 -15.90 32.48 -0.31
C GLN A 659 -16.12 31.97 1.12
N GLY A 660 -15.35 30.97 1.57
CA GLY A 660 -15.31 30.56 2.96
C GLY A 660 -14.86 31.68 3.91
N LEU A 661 -13.82 32.45 3.56
CA LEU A 661 -13.35 33.57 4.40
C LEU A 661 -14.43 34.64 4.62
N LEU A 662 -15.32 34.86 3.64
CA LEU A 662 -16.44 35.81 3.78
C LEU A 662 -17.56 35.30 4.71
N LYS A 663 -17.59 34.01 5.06
CA LYS A 663 -18.65 33.38 5.88
C LYS A 663 -18.26 33.19 7.35
N PHE A 664 -16.97 33.12 7.67
CA PHE A 664 -16.48 32.81 9.02
C PHE A 664 -15.83 34.01 9.71
N GLN A 665 -15.82 34.00 11.04
CA GLN A 665 -15.18 35.03 11.88
C GLN A 665 -14.31 34.39 12.97
N GLY A 666 -13.50 35.21 13.65
CA GLY A 666 -12.69 34.79 14.80
C GLY A 666 -11.59 33.77 14.48
N ASP A 667 -11.47 32.74 15.34
CA ASP A 667 -10.43 31.70 15.23
C ASP A 667 -10.51 30.92 13.91
N PHE A 668 -11.70 30.52 13.46
CA PHE A 668 -11.79 29.78 12.19
C PHE A 668 -11.48 30.65 10.97
N HIS A 669 -11.82 31.94 10.98
CA HIS A 669 -11.35 32.88 9.96
C HIS A 669 -9.82 32.96 9.92
N THR A 670 -9.19 33.00 11.10
CA THR A 670 -7.72 33.00 11.25
C THR A 670 -7.09 31.72 10.70
N LYS A 671 -7.69 30.56 10.99
CA LYS A 671 -7.27 29.24 10.47
C LYS A 671 -7.44 29.15 8.96
N LEU A 672 -8.58 29.57 8.41
CA LEU A 672 -8.81 29.58 6.96
C LEU A 672 -7.91 30.60 6.23
N ALA A 673 -7.52 31.70 6.88
CA ALA A 673 -6.52 32.63 6.35
C ALA A 673 -5.11 31.99 6.28
N ILE A 674 -4.76 31.13 7.23
CA ILE A 674 -3.53 30.30 7.17
C ILE A 674 -3.61 29.29 6.01
N VAL A 675 -4.75 28.64 5.80
CA VAL A 675 -5.01 27.75 4.65
C VAL A 675 -4.84 28.51 3.32
N TRP A 676 -5.36 29.74 3.24
CA TRP A 676 -5.17 30.62 2.07
C TRP A 676 -3.69 30.97 1.82
N LEU A 677 -2.90 31.25 2.86
CA LEU A 677 -1.45 31.48 2.72
C LEU A 677 -0.72 30.25 2.16
N ARG A 678 -1.06 29.05 2.63
CA ARG A 678 -0.49 27.79 2.15
C ARG A 678 -0.86 27.51 0.69
N TYR A 679 -2.12 27.73 0.34
CA TYR A 679 -2.60 27.63 -1.04
C TYR A 679 -1.82 28.58 -1.97
N GLN A 680 -1.60 29.82 -1.54
CA GLN A 680 -0.82 30.80 -2.31
C GLN A 680 0.66 30.46 -2.39
N ALA A 681 1.26 29.87 -1.36
CA ALA A 681 2.65 29.42 -1.37
C ALA A 681 2.87 28.21 -2.29
N GLN A 682 1.94 27.25 -2.32
CA GLN A 682 2.02 26.08 -3.21
C GLN A 682 1.93 26.48 -4.70
N ASN A 683 1.21 27.56 -5.02
CA ASN A 683 1.03 28.06 -6.39
C ASN A 683 2.00 29.21 -6.77
N GLU A 684 3.00 29.54 -5.94
CA GLU A 684 4.07 30.48 -6.33
C GLU A 684 5.16 29.73 -7.12
N ASP A 685 5.54 30.22 -8.30
CA ASP A 685 6.65 29.63 -9.08
C ASP A 685 7.94 29.56 -8.23
N SER A 686 8.37 28.34 -7.90
CA SER A 686 9.65 28.07 -7.21
C SER A 686 10.89 28.58 -7.97
N LYS A 687 10.73 28.99 -9.24
CA LYS A 687 11.75 29.61 -10.08
C LYS A 687 11.81 31.16 -9.94
N LYS A 688 10.84 31.80 -9.26
CA LYS A 688 10.75 33.28 -9.12
C LYS A 688 11.32 33.76 -7.79
N VAL A 689 12.63 34.04 -7.80
CA VAL A 689 13.53 34.42 -6.69
C VAL A 689 12.95 35.39 -5.63
N GLU A 690 11.98 36.24 -5.97
CA GLU A 690 11.46 37.27 -5.07
C GLU A 690 10.09 36.96 -4.42
N CYS A 691 9.39 35.89 -4.83
CA CYS A 691 8.07 35.46 -4.30
C CYS A 691 7.02 36.59 -4.20
N LYS A 692 6.94 37.42 -5.24
CA LYS A 692 6.24 38.71 -5.20
C LYS A 692 4.71 38.60 -5.07
N LYS A 693 4.05 37.53 -5.56
CA LYS A 693 2.59 37.39 -5.39
C LYS A 693 2.29 36.96 -3.95
N PHE A 694 2.91 35.89 -3.46
CA PHE A 694 2.82 35.43 -2.06
C PHE A 694 3.11 36.56 -1.06
N LYS A 695 4.20 37.31 -1.21
CA LYS A 695 4.52 38.48 -0.36
C LYS A 695 3.46 39.59 -0.45
N LYS A 696 2.71 39.73 -1.55
CA LYS A 696 1.57 40.67 -1.64
C LYS A 696 0.35 40.11 -0.89
N THR A 697 0.04 38.84 -1.07
CA THR A 697 -1.12 38.18 -0.44
C THR A 697 -0.94 38.09 1.08
N ALA A 698 0.23 37.72 1.58
CA ALA A 698 0.54 37.71 3.01
C ALA A 698 0.39 39.10 3.66
N ARG A 699 0.89 40.16 3.00
CA ARG A 699 0.68 41.54 3.44
C ARG A 699 -0.77 42.03 3.33
N ASN A 700 -1.64 41.34 2.61
CA ASN A 700 -3.08 41.62 2.63
C ASN A 700 -3.77 40.87 3.78
N VAL A 701 -3.44 39.59 4.01
CA VAL A 701 -3.93 38.84 5.18
C VAL A 701 -3.55 39.56 6.48
N LEU A 702 -2.31 40.02 6.63
CA LEU A 702 -1.83 40.70 7.84
C LEU A 702 -2.33 42.16 8.00
N LYS A 703 -3.07 42.72 7.03
CA LYS A 703 -3.78 44.01 7.21
C LYS A 703 -5.13 43.83 7.90
N ASP A 704 -5.72 42.64 7.79
CA ASP A 704 -7.00 42.34 8.42
C ASP A 704 -6.86 42.47 9.95
N PRO A 705 -7.76 43.20 10.63
CA PRO A 705 -7.64 43.43 12.08
C PRO A 705 -7.71 42.14 12.90
N THR A 706 -8.34 41.07 12.41
CA THR A 706 -8.36 39.75 13.06
C THR A 706 -7.00 39.05 12.98
N ASN A 707 -6.35 39.10 11.80
CA ASN A 707 -5.09 38.42 11.54
C ASN A 707 -3.85 39.23 11.97
N ARG A 708 -3.95 40.57 12.05
CA ARG A 708 -2.82 41.47 12.34
C ARG A 708 -2.07 41.13 13.63
N ASN A 709 -2.78 40.65 14.65
CA ASN A 709 -2.21 40.25 15.94
C ASN A 709 -2.11 38.72 16.11
N SER A 710 -2.48 37.94 15.08
CA SER A 710 -2.47 36.48 15.14
C SER A 710 -1.05 35.92 15.10
N LYS A 711 -0.59 35.44 16.26
CA LYS A 711 0.72 34.79 16.42
C LYS A 711 0.90 33.60 15.46
N ALA A 712 -0.16 32.81 15.24
CA ALA A 712 -0.16 31.70 14.30
C ALA A 712 0.02 32.15 12.83
N THR A 713 -0.67 33.23 12.41
CA THR A 713 -0.62 33.72 11.02
C THR A 713 0.75 34.32 10.67
N TRP A 714 1.36 35.08 11.60
CA TRP A 714 2.73 35.58 11.44
C TRP A 714 3.78 34.46 11.41
N LEU A 715 3.64 33.47 12.29
CA LEU A 715 4.55 32.33 12.36
C LEU A 715 4.48 31.49 11.08
N GLU A 716 3.29 31.19 10.55
CA GLU A 716 3.16 30.44 9.31
C GLU A 716 3.65 31.22 8.08
N TYR A 717 3.40 32.54 8.02
CA TYR A 717 3.98 33.39 6.97
C TYR A 717 5.51 33.29 6.96
N SER A 718 6.18 33.35 8.12
CA SER A 718 7.64 33.20 8.20
C SER A 718 8.14 31.82 7.76
N ARG A 719 7.42 30.74 8.11
CA ARG A 719 7.74 29.35 7.71
C ARG A 719 7.62 29.15 6.20
N LEU A 720 6.51 29.58 5.60
CA LEU A 720 6.27 29.49 4.15
C LEU A 720 7.26 30.35 3.36
N LEU A 721 7.60 31.53 3.88
CA LEU A 721 8.64 32.38 3.30
C LEU A 721 10.03 31.73 3.37
N SER A 722 10.31 30.97 4.43
CA SER A 722 11.53 30.16 4.56
C SER A 722 11.55 29.00 3.56
N SER A 723 10.43 28.28 3.37
CA SER A 723 10.36 27.13 2.46
C SER A 723 10.44 27.51 0.98
N LEU A 724 9.95 28.71 0.62
CA LEU A 724 10.13 29.33 -0.69
C LEU A 724 11.56 29.90 -0.92
N GLY A 725 12.50 29.70 0.02
CA GLY A 725 13.89 30.15 -0.08
C GLY A 725 14.15 31.60 0.37
N GLY A 726 13.11 32.33 0.79
CA GLY A 726 13.18 33.71 1.30
C GLY A 726 13.71 33.82 2.73
N GLN A 727 14.76 33.06 3.10
CA GLN A 727 15.26 32.97 4.48
C GLN A 727 15.63 34.33 5.09
N LYS A 728 16.16 35.28 4.29
CA LYS A 728 16.44 36.65 4.74
C LYS A 728 15.17 37.43 5.09
N ASP A 729 14.18 37.43 4.20
CA ASP A 729 12.88 38.05 4.48
C ASP A 729 12.20 37.41 5.69
N ALA A 730 12.33 36.09 5.89
CA ALA A 730 11.81 35.38 7.04
C ALA A 730 12.46 35.85 8.36
N ILE A 731 13.79 36.05 8.38
CA ILE A 731 14.51 36.64 9.53
C ILE A 731 13.98 38.06 9.81
N GLU A 732 13.84 38.91 8.80
CA GLU A 732 13.31 40.27 8.97
C GLU A 732 11.87 40.30 9.51
N VAL A 733 11.02 39.40 9.02
CA VAL A 733 9.64 39.22 9.49
C VAL A 733 9.61 38.78 10.96
N LEU A 734 10.47 37.83 11.36
CA LEU A 734 10.56 37.33 12.73
C LEU A 734 11.14 38.37 13.71
N GLU A 735 12.20 39.08 13.31
CA GLU A 735 12.79 40.18 14.09
C GLU A 735 11.85 41.38 14.27
N MET A 736 10.85 41.53 13.39
CA MET A 736 9.78 42.53 13.55
C MET A 736 8.60 41.98 14.37
N ALA A 737 8.23 40.71 14.18
CA ALA A 737 7.08 40.09 14.84
C ALA A 737 7.33 39.83 16.33
N ILE A 738 8.54 39.40 16.74
CA ILE A 738 8.82 39.07 18.15
C ILE A 738 8.65 40.28 19.07
N PRO A 739 9.28 41.46 18.84
CA PRO A 739 9.08 42.62 19.70
C PRO A 739 7.65 43.20 19.67
N MET A 740 6.89 42.93 18.60
CA MET A 740 5.52 43.42 18.43
C MET A 740 4.46 42.51 19.08
N LEU A 741 4.69 41.19 19.11
CA LEU A 741 3.68 40.19 19.47
C LEU A 741 4.06 39.35 20.69
N CYS A 742 5.29 39.41 21.19
CA CYS A 742 5.70 38.70 22.40
C CYS A 742 5.82 39.72 23.54
N THR A 743 4.78 39.83 24.37
CA THR A 743 4.81 40.64 25.60
C THR A 743 4.68 39.76 26.84
N ASP A 744 5.02 40.28 28.02
CA ASP A 744 5.15 39.51 29.27
C ASP A 744 3.84 38.91 29.86
N ASN A 745 2.69 39.10 29.20
CA ASN A 745 1.40 38.60 29.65
C ASN A 745 1.37 37.06 29.78
N ASP A 746 0.71 36.53 30.81
CA ASP A 746 0.70 35.08 31.09
C ASP A 746 0.07 34.24 29.98
N SER A 747 -1.03 34.71 29.38
CA SER A 747 -1.71 34.05 28.26
C SER A 747 -0.96 34.15 26.92
N GLU A 748 0.14 34.89 26.85
CA GLU A 748 0.84 35.16 25.59
C GLU A 748 1.99 34.20 25.28
N LYS A 749 2.34 33.35 26.25
CA LYS A 749 3.58 32.55 26.29
C LYS A 749 3.62 31.37 25.31
N GLU A 750 2.47 30.90 24.84
CA GLU A 750 2.35 29.65 24.05
C GLU A 750 3.19 29.68 22.77
N TYR A 751 3.01 30.68 21.91
CA TYR A 751 3.66 30.74 20.60
C TYR A 751 5.11 31.28 20.64
N VAL A 752 5.51 31.98 21.71
CA VAL A 752 6.82 32.66 21.80
C VAL A 752 8.01 31.73 21.49
N PRO A 753 8.12 30.52 22.07
CA PRO A 753 9.24 29.62 21.79
C PRO A 753 9.32 29.22 20.31
N ALA A 754 8.17 29.12 19.60
CA ALA A 754 8.14 28.71 18.20
C ALA A 754 8.65 29.81 17.25
N PHE A 755 8.44 31.09 17.58
CA PHE A 755 9.09 32.21 16.88
C PHE A 755 10.62 32.17 17.06
N TYR A 756 11.09 32.03 18.31
CA TYR A 756 12.52 31.95 18.60
C TYR A 756 13.19 30.74 17.93
N ARG A 757 12.53 29.57 17.94
CA ARG A 757 12.99 28.37 17.22
C ARG A 757 13.16 28.66 15.72
N ASN A 758 12.13 29.21 15.08
CA ASN A 758 12.17 29.44 13.63
C ASN A 758 13.16 30.55 13.23
N LEU A 759 13.39 31.54 14.10
CA LEU A 759 14.43 32.56 13.88
C LEU A 759 15.84 31.95 13.96
N VAL A 760 16.12 31.10 14.95
CA VAL A 760 17.42 30.42 15.09
C VAL A 760 17.64 29.42 13.95
N GLU A 761 16.64 28.61 13.59
CA GLU A 761 16.71 27.71 12.44
C GLU A 761 17.07 28.47 11.14
N ASN A 762 16.47 29.64 10.90
CA ASN A 762 16.80 30.46 9.72
C ASN A 762 18.20 31.10 9.80
N VAL A 763 18.61 31.66 10.94
CA VAL A 763 19.96 32.29 11.09
C VAL A 763 21.09 31.26 10.96
N LEU A 764 20.85 30.00 11.33
CA LEU A 764 21.78 28.88 11.11
C LEU A 764 21.68 28.26 9.70
N ASN A 765 20.75 28.69 8.85
CA ASN A 765 20.42 28.05 7.56
C ASN A 765 20.11 26.55 7.72
N PHE A 766 19.24 26.18 8.65
CA PHE A 766 18.73 24.79 8.74
C PHE A 766 18.04 24.39 7.44
N PRO A 767 18.17 23.11 7.00
CA PRO A 767 17.43 22.62 5.86
C PRO A 767 15.93 22.65 6.12
N VAL A 768 15.20 23.20 5.15
CA VAL A 768 13.74 23.05 4.98
C VAL A 768 13.44 21.57 4.76
N GLU A 769 12.34 21.03 5.31
CA GLU A 769 12.07 19.58 5.32
C GLU A 769 12.11 18.95 3.92
N ALA A 770 11.55 19.62 2.90
CA ALA A 770 11.61 19.18 1.50
C ALA A 770 13.02 19.01 0.92
N ASN A 771 14.04 19.66 1.51
CA ASN A 771 15.43 19.63 1.02
C ASN A 771 16.32 18.62 1.76
N LEU A 772 15.90 18.04 2.90
CA LEU A 772 16.69 17.02 3.63
C LEU A 772 16.93 15.73 2.82
N PHE A 773 16.10 15.47 1.82
CA PHE A 773 16.19 14.28 0.98
C PHE A 773 17.29 14.38 -0.09
N GLN A 774 17.93 15.55 -0.19
CA GLN A 774 19.21 15.70 -0.86
C GLN A 774 20.33 15.74 0.18
N LEU A 775 20.79 14.54 0.60
CA LEU A 775 22.06 14.30 1.31
C LEU A 775 23.29 14.66 0.43
N SER A 776 23.26 15.88 -0.11
CA SER A 776 24.28 16.50 -0.92
C SER A 776 25.45 16.93 -0.02
N LYS A 777 26.67 16.87 -0.55
CA LYS A 777 27.88 17.33 0.15
C LYS A 777 28.03 18.86 0.11
N ASN A 778 26.92 19.57 0.12
CA ASN A 778 26.86 21.03 0.08
C ASN A 778 27.21 21.54 1.49
N HIS A 779 28.51 21.75 1.71
CA HIS A 779 29.06 22.15 3.00
C HIS A 779 28.54 23.55 3.37
N VAL A 780 27.78 23.64 4.46
CA VAL A 780 27.23 24.91 4.95
C VAL A 780 28.28 25.60 5.81
N SER A 781 28.84 26.70 5.31
CA SER A 781 29.76 27.54 6.05
C SER A 781 29.00 28.48 6.99
N ILE A 782 28.91 28.12 8.28
CA ILE A 782 28.34 29.00 9.31
C ILE A 782 29.42 29.97 9.80
N SER A 783 29.12 31.26 9.87
CA SER A 783 30.01 32.25 10.47
C SER A 783 29.98 32.17 12.00
N THR A 784 31.10 32.46 12.66
CA THR A 784 31.15 32.59 14.12
C THR A 784 30.28 33.75 14.63
N GLU A 785 29.91 34.68 13.76
CA GLU A 785 28.95 35.76 14.01
C GLU A 785 27.50 35.26 14.09
N ASN A 786 27.08 34.37 13.17
CA ASN A 786 25.75 33.75 13.23
C ASN A 786 25.61 32.89 14.51
N VAL A 787 26.66 32.14 14.88
CA VAL A 787 26.71 31.39 16.16
C VAL A 787 26.50 32.33 17.35
N LYS A 788 27.26 33.45 17.43
CA LYS A 788 27.08 34.47 18.48
C LYS A 788 25.66 35.06 18.49
N LYS A 789 25.10 35.37 17.31
CA LYS A 789 23.74 35.91 17.17
C LYS A 789 22.69 34.92 17.67
N CYS A 790 22.83 33.62 17.38
CA CYS A 790 21.93 32.58 17.89
C CYS A 790 22.01 32.42 19.42
N VAL A 791 23.21 32.47 20.03
CA VAL A 791 23.33 32.48 21.51
C VAL A 791 22.64 33.72 22.11
N HIS A 792 22.85 34.91 21.52
CA HIS A 792 22.18 36.14 21.95
C HIS A 792 20.65 36.03 21.87
N ILE A 793 20.10 35.63 20.72
CA ILE A 793 18.67 35.43 20.51
C ILE A 793 18.07 34.47 21.56
N LEU A 794 18.73 33.35 21.83
CA LEU A 794 18.23 32.38 22.81
C LEU A 794 18.42 32.84 24.27
N THR A 795 19.43 33.66 24.57
CA THR A 795 19.51 34.39 25.85
C THR A 795 18.34 35.38 26.00
N CYS A 796 17.98 36.14 24.97
CA CYS A 796 16.80 37.02 25.01
C CYS A 796 15.51 36.25 25.32
N PHE A 797 15.36 35.00 24.84
CA PHE A 797 14.26 34.11 25.20
C PHE A 797 14.26 33.64 26.67
N CYS A 798 15.42 33.58 27.33
CA CYS A 798 15.55 33.26 28.76
C CYS A 798 15.34 34.47 29.68
N GLU A 799 15.53 35.67 29.16
CA GLU A 799 15.49 36.93 29.91
C GLU A 799 14.27 37.81 29.55
N ASN A 800 13.39 37.32 28.66
CA ASN A 800 12.23 38.00 28.08
C ASN A 800 12.57 39.33 27.37
N CYS A 801 13.84 39.56 27.01
CA CYS A 801 14.33 40.78 26.36
C CYS A 801 13.98 40.80 24.86
N HIS A 802 12.69 40.83 24.54
CA HIS A 802 12.16 40.72 23.18
C HIS A 802 12.58 41.87 22.26
N SER A 803 12.91 43.05 22.80
CA SER A 803 13.37 44.23 22.06
C SER A 803 14.78 44.12 21.47
N ASP A 804 15.66 43.32 22.08
CA ASP A 804 17.11 43.55 21.96
C ASP A 804 17.80 42.73 20.86
N LEU A 805 17.04 41.85 20.20
CA LEU A 805 17.44 40.79 19.25
C LEU A 805 18.49 41.14 18.18
N LYS A 806 18.66 42.43 17.86
CA LYS A 806 19.55 42.93 16.81
C LYS A 806 20.94 43.32 17.33
N ASN A 807 21.19 43.28 18.65
CA ASN A 807 22.40 43.79 19.31
C ASN A 807 23.22 42.66 19.99
N PRO A 808 23.92 41.79 19.24
CA PRO A 808 24.58 40.60 19.79
C PRO A 808 25.71 40.89 20.79
N ASP A 809 26.32 42.06 20.73
CA ASP A 809 27.39 42.48 21.66
C ASP A 809 26.88 42.95 23.03
N SER A 810 25.56 43.10 23.21
CA SER A 810 24.94 43.43 24.50
C SER A 810 25.17 42.36 25.59
N THR A 811 25.38 41.11 25.19
CA THR A 811 25.18 39.96 26.09
C THR A 811 26.47 39.48 26.73
N SER A 812 26.65 39.87 28.00
CA SER A 812 27.78 39.45 28.84
C SER A 812 27.88 37.92 29.00
N ALA A 813 29.10 37.41 29.21
CA ALA A 813 29.32 35.98 29.47
C ALA A 813 28.59 35.47 30.73
N VAL A 814 28.37 36.35 31.72
CA VAL A 814 27.61 36.03 32.95
C VAL A 814 26.12 35.84 32.66
N SER A 815 25.51 36.69 31.81
CA SER A 815 24.12 36.51 31.34
C SER A 815 23.97 35.19 30.58
N LYS A 816 24.89 34.86 29.66
CA LYS A 816 24.86 33.59 28.89
C LYS A 816 24.88 32.35 29.80
N LEU A 817 25.73 32.32 30.82
CA LEU A 817 25.76 31.23 31.81
C LEU A 817 24.50 31.18 32.69
N LYS A 818 23.93 32.35 33.05
CA LYS A 818 22.66 32.44 33.78
C LYS A 818 21.46 32.00 32.93
N SER A 819 21.50 32.26 31.62
CA SER A 819 20.51 31.81 30.63
C SER A 819 20.51 30.28 30.53
N ARG A 820 21.69 29.66 30.44
CA ARG A 820 21.85 28.19 30.41
C ARG A 820 21.16 27.52 31.60
N ARG A 821 21.47 27.98 32.82
CA ARG A 821 20.85 27.46 34.04
C ARG A 821 19.34 27.69 34.07
N LYS A 822 18.87 28.88 33.66
CA LYS A 822 17.43 29.17 33.50
C LYS A 822 16.74 28.26 32.49
N MET A 823 17.41 27.84 31.41
CA MET A 823 16.86 26.88 30.44
C MET A 823 16.68 25.49 31.05
N GLU A 824 17.66 25.01 31.80
CA GLU A 824 17.56 23.72 32.49
C GLU A 824 16.46 23.75 33.57
N GLU A 825 16.41 24.81 34.40
CA GLU A 825 15.34 25.02 35.38
C GLU A 825 13.95 25.12 34.73
N LYS A 826 13.82 25.81 33.57
CA LYS A 826 12.56 25.90 32.81
C LYS A 826 12.16 24.58 32.15
N LEU A 827 13.13 23.79 31.70
CA LEU A 827 12.90 22.47 31.10
C LEU A 827 12.45 21.47 32.17
N ASP A 828 13.15 21.41 33.31
CA ASP A 828 12.80 20.50 34.39
C ASP A 828 11.42 20.82 34.98
N LEU A 829 11.03 22.10 35.09
CA LEU A 829 9.67 22.51 35.46
C LEU A 829 8.59 22.02 34.46
N LEU A 830 8.87 22.07 33.15
CA LEU A 830 7.95 21.54 32.13
C LEU A 830 7.80 20.01 32.18
N LEU A 831 8.81 19.30 32.70
CA LEU A 831 8.86 17.84 32.78
C LEU A 831 8.40 17.26 34.14
N GLN A 832 8.18 18.08 35.17
CA GLN A 832 7.80 17.60 36.51
C GLN A 832 6.29 17.45 36.75
N ASP A 833 5.44 18.17 36.02
CA ASP A 833 4.01 18.33 36.35
C ASP A 833 3.09 17.30 35.65
N HIS A 834 2.93 16.13 36.28
CA HIS A 834 2.10 15.02 35.77
C HIS A 834 0.59 15.35 35.69
N GLU A 835 0.05 16.23 36.55
CA GLU A 835 -1.37 16.57 36.51
C GLU A 835 -1.67 17.51 35.34
N LYS A 836 -0.79 18.50 35.08
CA LYS A 836 -0.86 19.32 33.86
C LYS A 836 -0.59 18.50 32.60
N ASP A 837 0.37 17.56 32.61
CA ASP A 837 0.66 16.69 31.45
C ASP A 837 -0.63 16.04 30.89
N THR A 838 -1.57 15.60 31.73
CA THR A 838 -2.84 14.99 31.27
C THR A 838 -3.90 15.99 30.79
N SER A 839 -3.84 17.25 31.23
CA SER A 839 -4.89 18.26 31.03
C SER A 839 -4.52 19.38 30.03
N ARG A 840 -3.27 19.45 29.59
CA ARG A 840 -2.73 20.48 28.67
C ARG A 840 -3.56 20.71 27.40
N SER A 841 -3.71 21.99 27.06
CA SER A 841 -4.19 22.46 25.75
C SER A 841 -3.25 21.96 24.63
N LYS A 842 -3.67 22.09 23.37
CA LYS A 842 -2.80 21.76 22.24
C LYS A 842 -1.66 22.78 22.13
N GLU A 843 -1.99 24.03 22.39
CA GLU A 843 -1.13 25.20 22.30
C GLU A 843 -0.04 25.19 23.39
N GLU A 844 -0.36 24.68 24.60
CA GLU A 844 0.62 24.37 25.66
C GLU A 844 1.56 23.23 25.27
N TRP A 845 1.07 22.19 24.58
CA TRP A 845 1.90 21.11 24.06
C TRP A 845 2.85 21.60 22.95
N ASP A 846 2.36 22.40 22.01
CA ASP A 846 3.18 23.06 20.98
C ASP A 846 4.22 24.01 21.59
N SER A 847 3.86 24.72 22.67
CA SER A 847 4.79 25.58 23.43
C SER A 847 5.88 24.79 24.17
N CYS A 848 5.51 23.67 24.78
CA CYS A 848 6.43 22.76 25.45
C CYS A 848 7.42 22.15 24.44
N LEU A 849 6.91 21.69 23.29
CA LEU A 849 7.70 21.17 22.18
C LEU A 849 8.71 22.22 21.69
N ALA A 850 8.23 23.41 21.32
CA ALA A 850 9.09 24.48 20.84
C ALA A 850 10.08 24.99 21.89
N THR A 851 9.72 24.99 23.18
CA THR A 851 10.66 25.30 24.29
C THR A 851 11.76 24.24 24.38
N SER A 852 11.43 22.95 24.35
CA SER A 852 12.42 21.87 24.40
C SER A 852 13.40 21.93 23.23
N GLN A 853 12.92 22.28 22.03
CA GLN A 853 13.73 22.48 20.83
C GLN A 853 14.62 23.73 20.95
N CYS A 854 14.12 24.83 21.54
CA CYS A 854 14.96 26.00 21.88
C CYS A 854 16.07 25.67 22.89
N CYS A 855 15.79 24.85 23.91
CA CYS A 855 16.81 24.39 24.85
C CYS A 855 17.86 23.51 24.17
N ALA A 856 17.45 22.61 23.27
CA ALA A 856 18.37 21.79 22.48
C ALA A 856 19.22 22.63 21.50
N LEU A 857 18.64 23.65 20.86
CA LEU A 857 19.38 24.61 20.03
C LEU A 857 20.36 25.45 20.85
N PHE A 858 20.00 25.86 22.06
CA PHE A 858 20.92 26.59 22.93
C PHE A 858 22.11 25.71 23.30
N GLU A 859 21.87 24.48 23.78
CA GLU A 859 22.94 23.54 24.13
C GLU A 859 23.84 23.19 22.94
N TYR A 860 23.28 23.06 21.73
CA TYR A 860 24.02 22.91 20.48
C TYR A 860 24.96 24.10 20.23
N VAL A 861 24.40 25.32 20.12
CA VAL A 861 25.14 26.52 19.71
C VAL A 861 26.08 27.03 20.81
N PHE A 862 25.72 26.87 22.09
CA PHE A 862 26.54 27.23 23.24
C PHE A 862 27.74 26.27 23.43
N SER A 863 27.60 25.00 23.03
CA SER A 863 28.65 23.98 23.12
C SER A 863 29.47 23.85 21.82
N ASP A 864 29.74 24.96 21.13
CA ASP A 864 30.49 25.01 19.86
C ASP A 864 29.97 24.02 18.79
N LEU A 865 28.64 23.96 18.60
CA LEU A 865 27.91 23.09 17.66
C LEU A 865 28.00 21.58 17.99
N ASN A 866 28.17 21.23 19.26
CA ASN A 866 28.16 19.85 19.73
C ASN A 866 26.75 19.23 19.72
N LEU A 867 26.58 18.17 18.92
CA LEU A 867 25.36 17.38 18.81
C LEU A 867 24.97 16.67 20.11
N ASP A 868 25.93 16.18 20.89
CA ASP A 868 25.68 15.38 22.11
C ASP A 868 25.00 16.21 23.20
N SER A 869 25.38 17.50 23.33
CA SER A 869 24.73 18.44 24.28
C SER A 869 23.24 18.61 23.95
N ALA A 870 22.90 18.77 22.68
CA ALA A 870 21.51 18.86 22.21
C ALA A 870 20.76 17.53 22.38
N PHE A 871 21.43 16.41 22.14
CA PHE A 871 20.85 15.07 22.28
C PHE A 871 20.56 14.72 23.75
N CYS A 872 21.37 15.19 24.70
CA CYS A 872 21.08 15.07 26.13
C CYS A 872 19.71 15.69 26.48
N VAL A 873 19.45 16.93 26.02
CA VAL A 873 18.17 17.63 26.22
C VAL A 873 17.00 16.85 25.60
N LEU A 874 17.12 16.47 24.32
CA LEU A 874 16.04 15.80 23.60
C LEU A 874 15.78 14.38 24.14
N ASN A 875 16.79 13.69 24.67
CA ASN A 875 16.64 12.39 25.32
C ASN A 875 15.95 12.51 26.69
N LYS A 876 16.30 13.49 27.53
CA LYS A 876 15.57 13.76 28.80
C LYS A 876 14.06 13.88 28.55
N VAL A 877 13.69 14.69 27.56
CA VAL A 877 12.30 14.95 27.16
C VAL A 877 11.61 13.70 26.63
N GLN A 878 12.26 12.98 25.70
CA GLN A 878 11.71 11.74 25.11
C GLN A 878 11.45 10.67 26.19
N CYS A 879 12.35 10.48 27.15
CA CYS A 879 12.16 9.54 28.25
C CYS A 879 10.96 9.89 29.14
N LYS A 880 10.74 11.17 29.44
CA LYS A 880 9.54 11.61 30.20
C LYS A 880 8.25 11.31 29.43
N VAL A 881 8.20 11.53 28.12
CA VAL A 881 7.00 11.25 27.31
C VAL A 881 6.74 9.74 27.20
N PHE A 882 7.76 8.90 27.03
CA PHE A 882 7.59 7.44 27.09
C PHE A 882 7.06 6.98 28.44
N ASN A 883 7.59 7.51 29.55
CA ASN A 883 7.11 7.17 30.90
C ASN A 883 5.64 7.60 31.10
N LEU A 884 5.24 8.74 30.53
CA LEU A 884 3.86 9.21 30.56
C LEU A 884 2.93 8.28 29.76
N MET A 885 3.25 7.96 28.49
CA MET A 885 2.46 7.00 27.70
C MET A 885 2.37 5.62 28.36
N SER A 886 3.46 5.14 28.97
CA SER A 886 3.50 3.88 29.71
C SER A 886 2.68 3.87 31.02
N SER A 887 2.23 5.05 31.48
CA SER A 887 1.39 5.20 32.68
C SER A 887 -0.10 5.40 32.36
N LEU A 888 -0.46 5.53 31.08
CA LEU A 888 -1.84 5.69 30.63
C LEU A 888 -2.46 4.31 30.31
N THR A 889 -3.67 4.09 30.82
CA THR A 889 -4.46 2.88 30.60
C THR A 889 -5.28 2.98 29.30
N ALA A 890 -6.32 2.15 29.14
CA ALA A 890 -7.05 1.98 27.89
C ALA A 890 -8.45 2.65 27.84
N ASP A 891 -8.66 3.79 28.52
CA ASP A 891 -9.92 4.54 28.46
C ASP A 891 -10.03 5.42 27.19
N SER A 892 -11.27 5.68 26.76
CA SER A 892 -11.55 6.46 25.53
C SER A 892 -10.92 7.84 25.53
N ASN A 893 -10.97 8.58 26.65
CA ASN A 893 -10.33 9.90 26.78
C ASN A 893 -8.79 9.83 26.71
N GLN A 894 -8.19 8.69 27.05
CA GLN A 894 -6.74 8.51 27.00
C GLN A 894 -6.25 8.34 25.54
N SER A 895 -7.12 7.93 24.60
CA SER A 895 -6.77 7.83 23.17
C SER A 895 -6.37 9.19 22.54
N VAL A 896 -7.09 10.27 22.86
CA VAL A 896 -6.79 11.62 22.35
C VAL A 896 -5.51 12.17 22.97
N LEU A 897 -5.22 11.82 24.24
CA LEU A 897 -3.95 12.17 24.87
C LEU A 897 -2.78 11.39 24.25
N ASN A 898 -2.93 10.08 24.03
CA ASN A 898 -1.91 9.26 23.36
C ASN A 898 -1.59 9.82 21.96
N GLN A 899 -2.60 10.19 21.16
CA GLN A 899 -2.37 10.85 19.86
C GLN A 899 -1.61 12.20 19.97
N LYS A 900 -1.82 12.99 21.04
CA LYS A 900 -1.01 14.21 21.30
C LYS A 900 0.44 13.84 21.60
N LEU A 901 0.67 12.83 22.44
CA LEU A 901 2.01 12.40 22.87
C LEU A 901 2.81 11.72 21.73
N GLU A 902 2.13 10.95 20.88
CA GLU A 902 2.68 10.39 19.64
C GLU A 902 3.16 11.50 18.70
N ARG A 903 2.32 12.50 18.40
CA ARG A 903 2.72 13.67 17.59
C ARG A 903 3.88 14.44 18.22
N PHE A 904 3.90 14.59 19.54
CA PHE A 904 5.00 15.24 20.25
C PHE A 904 6.32 14.49 20.05
N LEU A 905 6.31 13.15 20.18
CA LEU A 905 7.48 12.31 19.91
C LEU A 905 7.89 12.35 18.44
N GLU A 906 6.95 12.26 17.50
CA GLU A 906 7.19 12.38 16.06
C GLU A 906 7.96 13.67 15.74
N GLN A 907 7.51 14.81 16.29
CA GLN A 907 8.15 16.11 16.09
C GLN A 907 9.53 16.22 16.78
N ILE A 908 9.75 15.54 17.92
CA ILE A 908 11.08 15.40 18.53
C ILE A 908 12.01 14.58 17.61
N PHE A 909 11.55 13.48 17.01
CA PHE A 909 12.33 12.68 16.07
C PHE A 909 12.61 13.43 14.75
N ARG A 910 11.61 14.10 14.14
CA ARG A 910 11.84 15.01 12.99
C ARG A 910 12.91 16.05 13.34
N PHE A 911 12.82 16.69 14.50
CA PHE A 911 13.80 17.69 14.93
C PHE A 911 15.20 17.11 15.15
N LYS A 912 15.33 15.92 15.78
CA LYS A 912 16.60 15.20 15.90
C LYS A 912 17.24 14.94 14.54
N ILE A 913 16.46 14.43 13.57
CA ILE A 913 16.94 14.17 12.20
C ILE A 913 17.38 15.48 11.53
N ARG A 914 16.63 16.57 11.68
CA ARG A 914 16.98 17.91 11.16
C ARG A 914 18.30 18.44 11.73
N ILE A 915 18.51 18.37 13.05
CA ILE A 915 19.76 18.86 13.67
C ILE A 915 20.95 17.96 13.35
N ILE A 916 20.79 16.63 13.23
CA ILE A 916 21.88 15.75 12.76
C ILE A 916 22.25 16.07 11.30
N HIS A 917 21.28 16.17 10.39
CA HIS A 917 21.55 16.51 8.99
C HIS A 917 22.23 17.88 8.89
N HIS A 918 21.77 18.88 9.62
CA HIS A 918 22.41 20.18 9.68
C HIS A 918 23.86 20.08 10.19
N HIS A 919 24.09 19.37 11.30
CA HIS A 919 25.43 19.13 11.85
C HIS A 919 26.35 18.42 10.83
N MET A 920 25.84 17.43 10.07
CA MET A 920 26.58 16.76 8.99
C MET A 920 26.89 17.65 7.78
N CYS A 921 26.13 18.73 7.55
CA CYS A 921 26.46 19.74 6.54
C CYS A 921 27.54 20.72 6.99
N VAL A 922 27.81 20.81 8.30
CA VAL A 922 28.77 21.76 8.90
C VAL A 922 30.05 21.05 9.38
N HIS A 923 29.96 19.77 9.75
CA HIS A 923 31.04 18.94 10.28
C HIS A 923 31.10 17.58 9.59
N HIS A 924 32.28 17.00 9.46
CA HIS A 924 32.48 15.66 8.89
C HIS A 924 32.12 14.54 9.89
N SER A 925 30.82 14.42 10.17
CA SER A 925 30.27 13.47 11.14
C SER A 925 29.75 12.17 10.49
N SER A 926 29.69 11.08 11.27
CA SER A 926 29.33 9.75 10.75
C SER A 926 27.82 9.55 10.58
N LEU A 927 27.43 8.59 9.74
CA LEU A 927 26.03 8.18 9.56
C LEU A 927 25.44 7.39 10.76
N GLY A 928 26.21 7.12 11.82
CA GLY A 928 25.78 6.32 12.97
C GLY A 928 24.57 6.93 13.71
N PRO A 929 24.71 8.12 14.33
CA PRO A 929 23.62 8.76 15.06
C PRO A 929 22.35 9.00 14.23
N LEU A 930 22.51 9.23 12.92
CA LEU A 930 21.39 9.41 12.00
C LEU A 930 20.63 8.10 11.73
N ARG A 931 21.34 6.98 11.57
CA ARG A 931 20.71 5.66 11.46
C ARG A 931 20.05 5.24 12.77
N GLU A 932 20.74 5.37 13.89
CA GLU A 932 20.21 5.01 15.22
C GLU A 932 18.94 5.80 15.56
N THR A 933 18.91 7.11 15.26
CA THR A 933 17.73 7.96 15.44
C THR A 933 16.56 7.53 14.54
N VAL A 934 16.83 7.16 13.29
CA VAL A 934 15.79 6.78 12.30
C VAL A 934 15.28 5.36 12.54
N GLU A 935 16.15 4.42 12.90
CA GLU A 935 15.76 3.05 13.27
C GLU A 935 14.88 3.08 14.54
N ALA A 936 15.27 3.85 15.58
CA ALA A 936 14.44 4.06 16.77
C ALA A 936 13.12 4.82 16.50
N ALA A 937 13.07 5.71 15.49
CA ALA A 937 11.83 6.36 15.09
C ALA A 937 10.87 5.37 14.39
N LEU A 938 11.40 4.51 13.52
CA LEU A 938 10.62 3.52 12.76
C LEU A 938 10.15 2.32 13.59
N GLU A 939 10.79 2.02 14.72
CA GLU A 939 10.27 1.03 15.68
C GLU A 939 8.92 1.47 16.30
N ILE A 940 8.70 2.78 16.40
CA ILE A 940 7.49 3.40 16.98
C ILE A 940 6.48 3.81 15.89
N PHE A 941 6.99 4.40 14.80
CA PHE A 941 6.21 4.99 13.72
C PHE A 941 6.51 4.32 12.36
N PRO A 942 6.19 3.02 12.18
CA PRO A 942 6.67 2.22 11.05
C PRO A 942 6.10 2.66 9.70
N ASP A 943 4.93 3.29 9.64
CA ASP A 943 4.28 3.74 8.39
C ASP A 943 4.58 5.21 8.02
N HIS A 944 5.36 5.91 8.83
CA HIS A 944 5.52 7.36 8.72
C HIS A 944 6.43 7.76 7.55
N VAL A 945 5.85 8.43 6.56
CA VAL A 945 6.45 8.70 5.24
C VAL A 945 7.80 9.41 5.35
N TYR A 946 7.91 10.42 6.21
CA TYR A 946 9.16 11.16 6.42
C TYR A 946 10.28 10.24 6.95
N PHE A 947 10.02 9.38 7.94
CA PHE A 947 11.05 8.47 8.48
C PHE A 947 11.42 7.38 7.47
N LEU A 948 10.43 6.83 6.75
CA LEU A 948 10.66 5.87 5.66
C LEU A 948 11.49 6.48 4.51
N HIS A 949 11.29 7.76 4.21
CA HIS A 949 12.08 8.47 3.20
C HIS A 949 13.52 8.69 3.65
N VAL A 950 13.76 9.19 4.86
CA VAL A 950 15.12 9.34 5.39
C VAL A 950 15.83 7.97 5.45
N PHE A 951 15.16 6.92 5.92
CA PHE A 951 15.71 5.56 5.98
C PHE A 951 16.09 5.02 4.59
N THR A 952 15.26 5.24 3.57
CA THR A 952 15.60 4.81 2.21
C THR A 952 16.70 5.65 1.56
N GLU A 953 16.81 6.96 1.82
CA GLU A 953 17.96 7.76 1.36
C GLU A 953 19.28 7.32 2.00
N LEU A 954 19.30 7.05 3.32
CA LEU A 954 20.49 6.55 4.03
C LEU A 954 21.03 5.24 3.45
N GLU A 955 20.11 4.36 3.04
CA GLU A 955 20.49 3.05 2.51
C GLU A 955 20.76 3.04 0.99
N LYS A 956 20.40 4.09 0.22
CA LYS A 956 20.87 4.22 -1.18
C LYS A 956 22.38 4.26 -1.29
N GLY A 957 23.06 4.96 -0.37
CA GLY A 957 24.52 5.00 -0.31
C GLY A 957 25.16 3.71 0.23
N SER A 958 24.34 2.77 0.71
CA SER A 958 24.76 1.60 1.47
C SER A 958 24.36 0.32 0.74
N MET A 959 25.27 -0.29 -0.04
CA MET A 959 24.94 -1.48 -0.86
C MET A 959 24.50 -2.73 -0.05
N VAL A 960 24.38 -2.64 1.27
CA VAL A 960 23.88 -3.68 2.18
C VAL A 960 22.36 -3.53 2.36
N PHE A 961 21.61 -3.71 1.27
CA PHE A 961 20.14 -3.56 1.22
C PHE A 961 19.35 -4.47 2.19
N GLY A 962 20.00 -5.42 2.85
CA GLY A 962 19.38 -6.35 3.80
C GLY A 962 18.63 -5.70 4.97
N ARG A 963 18.92 -4.43 5.31
CA ARG A 963 18.17 -3.70 6.35
C ARG A 963 16.77 -3.27 5.91
N LEU A 964 16.65 -2.62 4.76
CA LEU A 964 15.35 -2.31 4.14
C LEU A 964 14.52 -3.60 3.95
N ASP A 965 15.16 -4.65 3.44
CA ASP A 965 14.55 -5.93 3.16
C ASP A 965 14.05 -6.64 4.44
N ARG A 966 14.79 -6.54 5.55
CA ARG A 966 14.39 -7.05 6.88
C ARG A 966 13.27 -6.21 7.50
N PHE A 967 13.34 -4.88 7.42
CA PHE A 967 12.33 -3.97 7.95
C PHE A 967 10.97 -4.18 7.26
N PHE A 968 10.91 -3.99 5.94
CA PHE A 968 9.67 -4.22 5.19
C PHE A 968 9.24 -5.68 5.20
N GLY A 969 10.17 -6.64 5.29
CA GLY A 969 9.86 -8.06 5.50
C GLY A 969 9.12 -8.33 6.82
N HIS A 970 9.42 -7.56 7.88
CA HIS A 970 8.81 -7.68 9.21
C HIS A 970 7.39 -7.07 9.26
N TYR A 971 7.21 -5.82 8.84
CA TYR A 971 5.94 -5.10 9.03
C TYR A 971 4.86 -5.43 7.97
N ILE A 972 5.24 -5.70 6.72
CA ILE A 972 4.28 -6.03 5.65
C ILE A 972 3.65 -7.41 5.94
N GLY A 973 2.32 -7.49 5.88
CA GLY A 973 1.55 -8.66 6.33
C GLY A 973 1.42 -8.79 7.85
N ARG A 974 1.69 -7.72 8.61
CA ARG A 974 1.40 -7.60 10.05
C ARG A 974 0.70 -6.30 10.41
N ALA A 975 1.09 -5.19 9.78
CA ALA A 975 0.44 -3.90 9.95
C ALA A 975 -0.58 -3.64 8.83
N SER A 976 -1.83 -3.32 9.19
CA SER A 976 -2.91 -2.91 8.27
C SER A 976 -2.72 -1.47 7.76
N SER A 977 -1.55 -1.15 7.19
CA SER A 977 -1.25 0.16 6.59
C SER A 977 -0.95 0.02 5.09
N PRO A 978 -1.71 0.69 4.20
CA PRO A 978 -1.39 0.70 2.77
C PRO A 978 -0.09 1.48 2.51
N VAL A 979 0.16 2.53 3.30
CA VAL A 979 1.32 3.45 3.18
C VAL A 979 2.65 2.68 3.24
N LEU A 980 2.80 1.76 4.20
CA LEU A 980 3.96 0.85 4.30
C LEU A 980 4.22 0.09 3.00
N THR A 981 3.16 -0.43 2.38
CA THR A 981 3.24 -1.30 1.21
C THR A 981 3.54 -0.47 -0.05
N VAL A 982 2.85 0.65 -0.25
CA VAL A 982 3.07 1.57 -1.37
C VAL A 982 4.48 2.17 -1.28
N PHE A 983 4.94 2.60 -0.10
CA PHE A 983 6.31 3.09 0.08
C PHE A 983 7.35 2.03 -0.29
N ALA A 984 7.19 0.81 0.24
CA ALA A 984 8.10 -0.29 -0.03
C ALA A 984 8.17 -0.59 -1.54
N VAL A 985 7.02 -0.77 -2.21
CA VAL A 985 6.96 -1.09 -3.63
C VAL A 985 7.47 0.07 -4.49
N ALA A 986 7.12 1.32 -4.19
CA ALA A 986 7.65 2.51 -4.88
C ALA A 986 9.20 2.57 -4.84
N SER A 987 9.80 2.25 -3.68
CA SER A 987 11.26 2.16 -3.54
C SER A 987 11.88 1.07 -4.42
N LEU A 988 11.18 -0.06 -4.60
CA LEU A 988 11.62 -1.17 -5.48
C LEU A 988 11.43 -0.81 -6.95
N ILE A 989 10.34 -0.14 -7.35
CA ILE A 989 10.11 0.38 -8.71
C ILE A 989 11.23 1.36 -9.08
N ARG A 990 11.53 2.35 -8.23
CA ARG A 990 12.62 3.31 -8.48
C ARG A 990 13.97 2.62 -8.63
N ARG A 991 14.26 1.62 -7.78
CA ARG A 991 15.47 0.81 -7.87
C ARG A 991 15.54 -0.02 -9.15
N GLN A 992 14.40 -0.43 -9.71
CA GLN A 992 14.34 -1.13 -11.00
C GLN A 992 14.59 -0.16 -12.16
N LYS A 993 13.93 1.00 -12.19
CA LYS A 993 14.15 2.04 -13.23
C LYS A 993 15.64 2.44 -13.29
N GLN A 994 16.26 2.73 -12.14
CA GLN A 994 17.70 3.03 -12.04
C GLN A 994 18.63 1.90 -12.53
N ARG A 995 18.24 0.63 -12.37
CA ARG A 995 19.01 -0.52 -12.91
C ARG A 995 18.90 -0.62 -14.43
N THR A 996 17.72 -0.36 -14.99
CA THR A 996 17.50 -0.34 -16.43
C THR A 996 18.29 0.80 -17.08
N GLU A 997 18.23 2.01 -16.51
CA GLU A 997 19.00 3.19 -16.93
C GLU A 997 20.52 2.92 -16.95
N LEU A 998 21.05 2.29 -15.89
CA LEU A 998 22.47 1.90 -15.83
C LEU A 998 22.83 0.80 -16.85
N SER A 999 21.88 -0.05 -17.24
CA SER A 999 22.12 -1.12 -18.21
C SER A 999 21.98 -0.67 -19.66
N SER A 1000 21.27 0.44 -19.95
CA SER A 1000 21.16 1.01 -21.29
C SER A 1000 22.34 1.92 -21.67
N ALA A 1001 23.17 2.30 -20.69
CA ALA A 1001 24.35 3.13 -20.89
C ALA A 1001 25.60 2.36 -21.41
N ASP A 1002 25.57 1.03 -21.42
CA ASP A 1002 26.73 0.17 -21.72
C ASP A 1002 26.38 -0.86 -22.81
N PRO A 1003 26.41 -0.49 -24.11
CA PRO A 1003 25.77 -1.25 -25.20
C PRO A 1003 26.46 -2.57 -25.57
N GLU A 1004 27.65 -2.87 -25.02
CA GLU A 1004 28.31 -4.17 -25.16
C GLU A 1004 27.99 -5.14 -24.00
N GLY A 1005 27.25 -4.68 -22.98
CA GLY A 1005 26.86 -5.48 -21.82
C GLY A 1005 25.71 -6.44 -22.11
N VAL A 1006 25.95 -7.76 -21.98
CA VAL A 1006 24.89 -8.78 -22.09
C VAL A 1006 23.83 -8.55 -20.99
N PRO A 1007 22.55 -8.27 -21.34
CA PRO A 1007 21.55 -7.87 -20.35
C PRO A 1007 21.17 -9.06 -19.45
N SER A 1008 21.62 -9.04 -18.19
CA SER A 1008 21.45 -10.15 -17.25
C SER A 1008 20.02 -10.25 -16.70
N HIS A 1009 19.11 -10.83 -17.49
CA HIS A 1009 17.68 -10.97 -17.20
C HIS A 1009 17.37 -11.66 -15.85
N ALA A 1010 18.29 -12.47 -15.31
CA ALA A 1010 18.15 -13.09 -14.00
C ALA A 1010 18.05 -12.09 -12.82
N GLY A 1011 18.50 -10.83 -12.99
CA GLY A 1011 18.56 -9.82 -11.93
C GLY A 1011 17.24 -9.08 -11.64
N SER A 1012 16.29 -9.07 -12.59
CA SER A 1012 14.99 -8.39 -12.47
C SER A 1012 13.94 -9.28 -11.81
N ALA A 1013 13.87 -10.56 -12.19
CA ALA A 1013 12.89 -11.52 -11.70
C ALA A 1013 12.84 -11.61 -10.15
N GLY A 1014 14.01 -11.59 -9.50
CA GLY A 1014 14.09 -11.60 -8.02
C GLY A 1014 13.51 -10.36 -7.35
N LEU A 1015 13.57 -9.20 -8.01
CA LEU A 1015 12.97 -7.96 -7.50
C LEU A 1015 11.46 -7.95 -7.72
N MET A 1016 10.98 -8.43 -8.88
CA MET A 1016 9.54 -8.51 -9.16
C MET A 1016 8.84 -9.57 -8.28
N ASN A 1017 9.48 -10.71 -8.02
CA ASN A 1017 8.97 -11.70 -7.06
C ASN A 1017 8.86 -11.14 -5.63
N LYS A 1018 9.74 -10.20 -5.26
CA LYS A 1018 9.65 -9.47 -3.99
C LYS A 1018 8.51 -8.46 -3.98
N ILE A 1019 8.28 -7.72 -5.08
CA ILE A 1019 7.12 -6.83 -5.24
C ILE A 1019 5.81 -7.62 -5.10
N ARG A 1020 5.67 -8.75 -5.82
CA ARG A 1020 4.55 -9.70 -5.67
C ARG A 1020 4.37 -10.14 -4.21
N SER A 1021 5.44 -10.59 -3.56
CA SER A 1021 5.44 -11.04 -2.15
C SER A 1021 5.11 -9.92 -1.15
N TYR A 1022 5.29 -8.65 -1.51
CA TYR A 1022 4.90 -7.52 -0.67
C TYR A 1022 3.42 -7.17 -0.87
N LEU A 1023 2.95 -7.14 -2.11
CA LEU A 1023 1.55 -6.83 -2.44
C LEU A 1023 0.59 -7.94 -1.98
N GLU A 1024 0.86 -9.21 -2.30
CA GLU A 1024 0.00 -10.34 -1.88
C GLU A 1024 -0.13 -10.42 -0.35
N ARG A 1025 0.97 -10.26 0.41
CA ARG A 1025 0.92 -10.31 1.88
C ARG A 1025 0.15 -9.16 2.52
N SER A 1026 0.01 -8.02 1.83
CA SER A 1026 -0.85 -6.93 2.28
C SER A 1026 -2.30 -7.16 1.87
N LEU A 1027 -2.54 -7.66 0.64
CA LEU A 1027 -3.87 -7.99 0.12
C LEU A 1027 -4.48 -9.25 0.76
N GLU A 1028 -3.71 -10.02 1.54
CA GLU A 1028 -4.22 -11.05 2.46
C GLU A 1028 -4.78 -10.48 3.79
N LEU A 1029 -4.62 -9.17 4.07
CA LEU A 1029 -5.21 -8.51 5.25
C LEU A 1029 -6.63 -7.99 4.93
N PRO A 1030 -7.68 -8.32 5.72
CA PRO A 1030 -9.06 -7.90 5.45
C PRO A 1030 -9.27 -6.37 5.39
N ASP A 1031 -8.42 -5.59 6.05
CA ASP A 1031 -8.51 -4.12 6.01
C ASP A 1031 -7.96 -3.54 4.70
N LEU A 1032 -7.13 -4.29 3.98
CA LEU A 1032 -6.42 -3.85 2.76
C LEU A 1032 -6.87 -4.58 1.49
N GLU A 1033 -7.64 -5.66 1.58
CA GLU A 1033 -8.14 -6.43 0.41
C GLU A 1033 -8.96 -5.57 -0.57
N HIS A 1034 -9.61 -4.51 -0.06
CA HIS A 1034 -10.38 -3.52 -0.82
C HIS A 1034 -9.60 -2.24 -1.16
N CYS A 1035 -8.29 -2.18 -0.91
CA CYS A 1035 -7.48 -0.97 -1.16
C CYS A 1035 -7.15 -0.84 -2.65
N SER A 1036 -7.93 -0.03 -3.37
CA SER A 1036 -7.77 0.26 -4.81
C SER A 1036 -6.33 0.63 -5.20
N ILE A 1037 -5.65 1.44 -4.39
CA ILE A 1037 -4.29 1.93 -4.66
C ILE A 1037 -3.27 0.78 -4.66
N LEU A 1038 -3.46 -0.26 -3.85
CA LEU A 1038 -2.63 -1.48 -3.90
C LEU A 1038 -2.89 -2.30 -5.16
N TRP A 1039 -4.14 -2.38 -5.61
CA TRP A 1039 -4.50 -3.06 -6.86
C TRP A 1039 -3.96 -2.35 -8.09
N ASN A 1040 -4.18 -1.03 -8.23
CA ASN A 1040 -3.57 -0.19 -9.27
C ASN A 1040 -2.05 -0.38 -9.31
N MET A 1041 -1.39 -0.39 -8.13
CA MET A 1041 0.06 -0.58 -8.04
C MET A 1041 0.51 -1.99 -8.46
N TYR A 1042 -0.29 -3.03 -8.19
CA TYR A 1042 0.00 -4.39 -8.61
C TYR A 1042 -0.15 -4.55 -10.13
N LEU A 1043 -1.24 -4.03 -10.72
CA LEU A 1043 -1.48 -4.04 -12.17
C LEU A 1043 -0.37 -3.27 -12.91
N TYR A 1044 -0.01 -2.07 -12.46
CA TYR A 1044 1.12 -1.30 -12.99
C TYR A 1044 2.44 -2.09 -12.95
N CYS A 1045 2.74 -2.77 -11.84
CA CYS A 1045 3.98 -3.53 -11.71
C CYS A 1045 4.03 -4.76 -12.63
N GLU A 1046 2.91 -5.49 -12.77
CA GLU A 1046 2.84 -6.66 -13.66
C GLU A 1046 2.77 -6.26 -15.15
N ARG A 1047 2.16 -5.12 -15.48
CA ARG A 1047 2.21 -4.54 -16.83
C ARG A 1047 3.60 -4.03 -17.20
N SER A 1048 4.31 -3.40 -16.25
CA SER A 1048 5.62 -2.77 -16.50
C SER A 1048 6.82 -3.74 -16.39
N PHE A 1049 6.68 -4.81 -15.60
CA PHE A 1049 7.80 -5.71 -15.25
C PHE A 1049 7.42 -7.22 -15.22
N GLY A 1050 6.22 -7.59 -15.67
CA GLY A 1050 5.66 -8.95 -15.56
C GLY A 1050 5.25 -9.58 -16.91
N HIS A 1051 4.39 -10.59 -16.83
CA HIS A 1051 3.82 -11.29 -18.00
C HIS A 1051 2.33 -10.94 -18.14
N SER A 1052 1.88 -10.67 -19.37
CA SER A 1052 0.52 -10.20 -19.66
C SER A 1052 -0.58 -11.09 -19.05
N GLU A 1053 -0.47 -12.42 -19.19
CA GLU A 1053 -1.45 -13.38 -18.65
C GLU A 1053 -1.69 -13.21 -17.14
N ARG A 1054 -0.64 -12.87 -16.37
CA ARG A 1054 -0.74 -12.68 -14.93
C ARG A 1054 -1.39 -11.34 -14.59
N ALA A 1055 -1.13 -10.30 -15.37
CA ALA A 1055 -1.84 -9.03 -15.26
C ALA A 1055 -3.35 -9.20 -15.56
N SER A 1056 -3.71 -9.98 -16.59
CA SER A 1056 -5.10 -10.33 -16.91
C SER A 1056 -5.81 -11.05 -15.76
N GLY A 1057 -5.17 -12.05 -15.14
CA GLY A 1057 -5.73 -12.75 -13.98
C GLY A 1057 -5.88 -11.86 -12.74
N LEU A 1058 -4.94 -10.92 -12.53
CA LEU A 1058 -5.01 -9.95 -11.44
C LEU A 1058 -6.07 -8.86 -11.67
N PHE A 1059 -6.29 -8.44 -12.91
CA PHE A 1059 -7.35 -7.49 -13.27
C PHE A 1059 -8.73 -8.02 -12.84
N TYR A 1060 -9.09 -9.25 -13.25
CA TYR A 1060 -10.37 -9.84 -12.84
C TYR A 1060 -10.47 -10.07 -11.32
N ARG A 1061 -9.37 -10.42 -10.63
CA ARG A 1061 -9.34 -10.50 -9.15
C ARG A 1061 -9.54 -9.14 -8.48
N SER A 1062 -8.98 -8.07 -9.04
CA SER A 1062 -9.17 -6.70 -8.53
C SER A 1062 -10.60 -6.19 -8.74
N LEU A 1063 -11.21 -6.44 -9.91
CA LEU A 1063 -12.61 -6.09 -10.16
C LEU A 1063 -13.59 -6.89 -9.29
N GLN A 1064 -13.29 -8.13 -8.90
CA GLN A 1064 -14.14 -8.89 -7.96
C GLN A 1064 -14.25 -8.21 -6.59
N LEU A 1065 -13.18 -7.54 -6.13
CA LEU A 1065 -13.07 -6.95 -4.78
C LEU A 1065 -13.28 -5.42 -4.75
N CYS A 1066 -13.03 -4.73 -5.87
CA CYS A 1066 -13.07 -3.28 -6.04
C CYS A 1066 -13.85 -2.84 -7.31
N PRO A 1067 -15.07 -3.36 -7.59
CA PRO A 1067 -15.78 -3.13 -8.85
C PRO A 1067 -16.21 -1.67 -9.11
N TRP A 1068 -16.13 -0.80 -8.11
CA TRP A 1068 -16.54 0.61 -8.22
C TRP A 1068 -15.43 1.56 -8.70
N VAL A 1069 -14.20 1.06 -8.90
CA VAL A 1069 -13.01 1.88 -9.13
C VAL A 1069 -12.73 2.00 -10.62
N LYS A 1070 -13.02 3.16 -11.22
CA LYS A 1070 -12.82 3.41 -12.66
C LYS A 1070 -11.39 3.15 -13.13
N ASP A 1071 -10.38 3.51 -12.32
CA ASP A 1071 -8.96 3.27 -12.63
C ASP A 1071 -8.65 1.82 -13.04
N LEU A 1072 -9.30 0.83 -12.39
CA LEU A 1072 -9.06 -0.58 -12.66
C LEU A 1072 -9.55 -0.98 -14.06
N TYR A 1073 -10.68 -0.43 -14.52
CA TYR A 1073 -11.19 -0.64 -15.87
C TYR A 1073 -10.27 0.01 -16.91
N LEU A 1074 -9.79 1.22 -16.65
CA LEU A 1074 -8.81 1.90 -17.51
C LEU A 1074 -7.47 1.14 -17.55
N ASP A 1075 -7.01 0.57 -16.44
CA ASP A 1075 -5.86 -0.35 -16.40
C ASP A 1075 -6.15 -1.67 -17.13
N GLY A 1076 -7.39 -2.15 -17.14
CA GLY A 1076 -7.86 -3.24 -18.00
C GLY A 1076 -7.68 -2.93 -19.48
N VAL A 1077 -8.20 -1.79 -19.96
CA VAL A 1077 -8.01 -1.34 -21.35
C VAL A 1077 -6.52 -1.22 -21.69
N LYS A 1078 -5.70 -0.70 -20.77
CA LYS A 1078 -4.24 -0.66 -20.89
C LYS A 1078 -3.57 -2.04 -20.97
N ILE A 1079 -4.16 -3.11 -20.43
CA ILE A 1079 -3.64 -4.48 -20.46
C ILE A 1079 -4.08 -5.21 -21.74
N PHE A 1080 -5.37 -5.18 -22.08
CA PHE A 1080 -5.93 -5.97 -23.20
C PHE A 1080 -5.97 -5.23 -24.54
N LYS A 1081 -5.81 -3.89 -24.54
CA LYS A 1081 -5.94 -3.05 -25.74
C LYS A 1081 -7.27 -3.29 -26.46
N ASN A 1082 -7.27 -3.18 -27.79
CA ASN A 1082 -8.40 -3.48 -28.67
C ASN A 1082 -9.02 -4.89 -28.46
N SER A 1083 -8.32 -5.88 -27.88
CA SER A 1083 -8.84 -7.26 -27.84
C SER A 1083 -9.99 -7.50 -26.85
N LYS A 1084 -10.23 -6.55 -25.93
CA LYS A 1084 -11.36 -6.54 -24.98
C LYS A 1084 -11.85 -5.11 -24.70
N LEU A 1085 -11.66 -4.17 -25.64
CA LEU A 1085 -12.07 -2.77 -25.43
C LEU A 1085 -13.58 -2.70 -25.18
N GLU A 1086 -14.36 -3.26 -26.10
CA GLU A 1086 -15.83 -3.38 -26.03
C GLU A 1086 -16.28 -4.13 -24.76
N GLU A 1087 -15.74 -5.32 -24.47
CA GLU A 1087 -16.08 -6.09 -23.25
C GLU A 1087 -15.86 -5.29 -21.94
N ILE A 1088 -14.88 -4.39 -21.91
CA ILE A 1088 -14.59 -3.58 -20.72
C ILE A 1088 -15.48 -2.34 -20.65
N THR A 1089 -15.79 -1.68 -21.78
CA THR A 1089 -16.76 -0.57 -21.80
C THR A 1089 -18.19 -1.04 -21.54
N ASP A 1090 -18.58 -2.21 -22.08
CA ASP A 1090 -19.85 -2.86 -21.80
C ASP A 1090 -19.99 -3.18 -20.31
N LEU A 1091 -18.93 -3.67 -19.67
CA LEU A 1091 -18.91 -3.90 -18.22
C LEU A 1091 -18.94 -2.60 -17.42
N MET A 1092 -18.31 -1.52 -17.90
CA MET A 1092 -18.44 -0.18 -17.29
C MET A 1092 -19.89 0.32 -17.36
N LEU A 1093 -20.57 0.18 -18.50
CA LEU A 1093 -22.00 0.48 -18.65
C LEU A 1093 -22.86 -0.39 -17.73
N GLU A 1094 -22.66 -1.72 -17.70
CA GLU A 1094 -23.42 -2.67 -16.87
C GLU A 1094 -23.30 -2.37 -15.37
N LYS A 1095 -22.16 -1.81 -14.93
CA LYS A 1095 -21.90 -1.41 -13.54
C LYS A 1095 -22.13 0.07 -13.26
N GLU A 1096 -22.59 0.84 -14.24
CA GLU A 1096 -22.88 2.28 -14.16
C GLU A 1096 -21.62 3.13 -13.82
N ILE A 1097 -20.44 2.65 -14.20
CA ILE A 1097 -19.16 3.38 -14.11
C ILE A 1097 -19.13 4.45 -15.19
N ARG A 1098 -18.81 5.70 -14.82
CA ARG A 1098 -18.90 6.86 -15.71
C ARG A 1098 -17.91 6.76 -16.88
N LEU A 1099 -18.44 6.62 -18.09
CA LEU A 1099 -17.74 6.83 -19.36
C LEU A 1099 -17.92 8.30 -19.78
N GLN A 1100 -16.87 8.94 -20.30
CA GLN A 1100 -16.86 10.31 -20.81
C GLN A 1100 -16.90 10.37 -22.35
N ILE A 1101 -16.63 9.26 -23.02
CA ILE A 1101 -16.84 9.08 -24.45
C ILE A 1101 -17.27 7.62 -24.77
N PRO A 1102 -18.47 7.40 -25.33
CA PRO A 1102 -18.88 6.10 -25.88
C PRO A 1102 -17.98 5.64 -27.03
N LEU A 1103 -17.94 4.33 -27.30
CA LEU A 1103 -17.12 3.80 -28.41
C LEU A 1103 -17.67 4.18 -29.78
N GLU A 1104 -18.97 4.41 -29.87
CA GLU A 1104 -19.70 4.85 -31.05
C GLU A 1104 -19.35 6.30 -31.43
N GLU A 1105 -19.17 7.17 -30.43
CA GLU A 1105 -18.69 8.54 -30.64
C GLU A 1105 -17.22 8.53 -31.08
N MET A 1106 -16.38 7.68 -30.50
CA MET A 1106 -15.00 7.48 -30.93
C MET A 1106 -14.90 7.03 -32.41
N ASP A 1107 -15.81 6.16 -32.87
CA ASP A 1107 -15.87 5.75 -34.28
C ASP A 1107 -16.33 6.89 -35.20
N ILE A 1108 -17.07 7.89 -34.70
CA ILE A 1108 -17.46 9.10 -35.47
C ILE A 1108 -16.31 10.11 -35.51
N LEU A 1109 -15.62 10.35 -34.39
CA LEU A 1109 -14.50 11.31 -34.30
C LEU A 1109 -13.25 10.87 -35.07
N GLN A 1110 -13.20 9.62 -35.55
CA GLN A 1110 -12.11 9.07 -36.38
C GLN A 1110 -12.44 8.99 -37.88
N GLN A 1111 -13.55 9.59 -38.34
CA GLN A 1111 -13.99 9.63 -39.76
C GLN A 1111 -13.80 10.99 -40.43
#